data_AF-A0A7X8VSR8-F1
#
_entry.id   AF-A0A7X8VSR8-F1
#
_cell.length_a   1.000
_cell.length_b   1.000
_cell.length_c   1.000
_cell.angle_alpha   90.00
_cell.angle_beta   90.00
_cell.angle_gamma   90.00
#
_symmetry.space_group_name_H-M   'P 1'
#
loop_
_entity.id
_entity.type
_entity.pdbx_description
1 polymer ?
#
loop_
_entity_poly.entity_id
_entity_poly.type
_entity_poly.pdbx_seq_one_letter_code
_entity_poly.pdbx_strand_id
1 'polypeptide(L)'
;MKITIRKLLTVGMLLIAGFVLLGCKEETTTKPTVRTTTTYTPTPVAEQIDAPKGLKITGQVLSWEAVPGATGYVVYVNDVAKATVSTTSYDFTLLTGDKLVFKVKAKASTGKEDSVLSVSVAYQANAVAQVSAIKTQLADLGIAADSGFAEELVRKGMSATEFESAVAAFETFVEGLEDVDDPAVGNALIKQLLAEDVDLEALVSGVVVALLPDYLEAMAEGAYPEEVDMYQGLIEMIEEDPDTVVLAIVTTLEYFIAFQEDITDDFLAKIMALAETEDIQSLNTAEVIIVKDEIVDILTENLPTTDQLVLVYNCLMALSEAMSGIEYTLPVVSYEVKSATQTRLAFQAMIALIDTIDAAYIDKLKEISVLEDTYFAPVDAIVLTLKYVRTFLDSNEALLNQIDNVFSAQEKAALFNYMIDELSAQFEGEGFEEGMGMDMASFIMLNVMLNLEYEATSDVIDLFFVSLEQVLDVLIKTDGELMRTIIIDQQFYSEWEWDSDKGDYIDYYGNYALNVEYDNGTEYDHARTLANMNIVKQLLIVLDAVIEDLTAEDANDVSSFLLSLEIPDLLLADVEESELPENIDDIVDDAEKLLVKILPMLLKLGQDGIGYMVDKNVIDGVKAVIEDVNSHYVTLYGEDYRSNNDYWIENDGEYEMVVQTIFVSDHVAKILTPAEKANVLAMIASVFDAEDLVDFIFMMSFELEEPIDAALFEQAAVDAFNFFVSEVNVFRTYNKASITQEQKNRISAFPDSFMEFFADVLPA
;
A
#
# COMPACT_ATOMS: atom_id res chain seq x y z
N MET A 1 -39.51 8.76 6.36
CA MET A 1 -38.73 7.71 7.02
C MET A 1 -37.49 8.37 7.64
N LYS A 2 -37.52 8.67 8.93
CA LYS A 2 -36.38 9.26 9.66
C LYS A 2 -35.74 8.14 10.49
N ILE A 3 -35.06 7.24 9.79
CA ILE A 3 -34.16 6.27 10.43
C ILE A 3 -33.01 7.07 11.04
N THR A 4 -32.74 6.86 12.32
CA THR A 4 -31.73 7.64 13.05
C THR A 4 -30.33 7.12 12.69
N ILE A 5 -29.38 8.01 12.41
CA ILE A 5 -27.98 7.70 11.98
C ILE A 5 -27.31 6.60 12.83
N ARG A 6 -27.66 6.50 14.11
CA ARG A 6 -27.15 5.47 15.04
C ARG A 6 -27.59 4.04 14.69
N LYS A 7 -28.81 3.84 14.19
CA LYS A 7 -29.38 2.52 13.81
C LYS A 7 -28.83 2.04 12.46
N LEU A 8 -28.61 2.99 11.54
CA LEU A 8 -27.88 2.79 10.29
C LEU A 8 -26.41 2.41 10.52
N LEU A 9 -25.77 2.93 11.58
CA LEU A 9 -24.41 2.56 11.97
C LEU A 9 -24.31 1.16 12.59
N THR A 10 -25.30 0.68 13.34
CA THR A 10 -25.28 -0.67 13.95
C THR A 10 -25.49 -1.77 12.91
N VAL A 11 -26.48 -1.60 12.03
CA VAL A 11 -26.73 -2.50 10.88
C VAL A 11 -25.61 -2.35 9.84
N GLY A 12 -25.13 -1.11 9.66
CA GLY A 12 -23.94 -0.79 8.87
C GLY A 12 -22.70 -1.49 9.39
N MET A 13 -22.46 -1.61 10.71
CA MET A 13 -21.31 -2.35 11.27
C MET A 13 -21.42 -3.87 11.06
N LEU A 14 -22.63 -4.44 11.09
CA LEU A 14 -22.87 -5.85 10.75
C LEU A 14 -22.65 -6.13 9.25
N LEU A 15 -23.06 -5.20 8.38
CA LEU A 15 -22.80 -5.26 6.94
C LEU A 15 -21.33 -4.94 6.62
N ILE A 16 -20.70 -3.96 7.28
CA ILE A 16 -19.27 -3.57 7.16
C ILE A 16 -18.35 -4.69 7.65
N ALA A 17 -18.73 -5.46 8.66
CA ALA A 17 -18.03 -6.69 9.03
C ALA A 17 -18.03 -7.74 7.88
N GLY A 18 -19.02 -7.70 6.98
CA GLY A 18 -19.02 -8.45 5.71
C GLY A 18 -18.42 -7.68 4.51
N PHE A 19 -18.53 -6.35 4.46
CA PHE A 19 -18.07 -5.49 3.37
C PHE A 19 -16.57 -5.18 3.43
N VAL A 20 -15.90 -5.35 4.58
CA VAL A 20 -14.44 -5.18 4.72
C VAL A 20 -13.67 -6.35 4.09
N LEU A 21 -14.33 -7.46 3.73
CA LEU A 21 -13.68 -8.65 3.16
C LEU A 21 -14.55 -9.21 2.01
N LEU A 22 -14.39 -8.61 0.83
CA LEU A 22 -15.00 -9.07 -0.41
C LEU A 22 -14.41 -10.42 -0.81
N GLY A 23 -15.29 -11.39 -1.10
CA GLY A 23 -14.97 -12.62 -1.80
C GLY A 23 -14.48 -13.70 -0.86
N CYS A 24 -15.39 -14.63 -0.52
CA CYS A 24 -15.11 -15.68 0.44
C CYS A 24 -16.14 -16.87 0.35
N LYS A 25 -16.13 -17.80 -0.62
CA LYS A 25 -16.74 -19.16 -0.51
C LYS A 25 -16.10 -20.29 -1.35
N GLU A 26 -15.78 -21.43 -0.73
CA GLU A 26 -15.46 -22.70 -1.42
C GLU A 26 -16.30 -23.83 -0.82
N GLU A 27 -16.81 -24.75 -1.64
CA GLU A 27 -17.56 -25.91 -1.14
C GLU A 27 -16.61 -27.00 -0.63
N THR A 28 -16.53 -27.20 0.70
CA THR A 28 -15.93 -28.42 1.28
C THR A 28 -16.96 -29.20 2.09
N THR A 29 -17.28 -30.42 1.62
CA THR A 29 -18.35 -31.27 2.16
C THR A 29 -17.94 -32.16 3.34
N THR A 30 -16.89 -31.84 4.09
CA THR A 30 -16.57 -32.56 5.34
C THR A 30 -15.75 -31.72 6.33
N LYS A 31 -16.31 -31.54 7.53
CA LYS A 31 -15.67 -30.93 8.71
C LYS A 31 -14.36 -31.64 9.09
N PRO A 32 -13.17 -31.02 8.99
CA PRO A 32 -11.92 -31.63 9.41
C PRO A 32 -11.71 -31.44 10.91
N THR A 33 -11.59 -32.55 11.66
CA THR A 33 -11.38 -32.52 13.13
C THR A 33 -9.88 -32.54 13.51
N VAL A 34 -8.98 -32.23 12.58
CA VAL A 34 -7.52 -32.15 12.83
C VAL A 34 -6.90 -31.12 11.88
N ARG A 35 -6.44 -29.97 12.42
CA ARG A 35 -5.59 -29.01 11.68
C ARG A 35 -4.28 -29.72 11.31
N THR A 36 -4.16 -30.07 10.03
CA THR A 36 -2.93 -30.63 9.46
C THR A 36 -2.40 -29.58 8.49
N THR A 37 -1.16 -29.14 8.67
CA THR A 37 -0.46 -28.25 7.75
C THR A 37 -0.35 -28.94 6.39
N THR A 38 -1.27 -28.65 5.47
CA THR A 38 -1.23 -29.17 4.11
C THR A 38 -0.41 -28.24 3.24
N THR A 39 0.77 -28.70 2.82
CA THR A 39 1.49 -28.11 1.70
C THR A 39 0.64 -28.20 0.44
N TYR A 40 0.13 -27.05 -0.02
CA TYR A 40 -0.53 -26.92 -1.32
C TYR A 40 0.51 -27.09 -2.42
N THR A 41 0.26 -28.03 -3.34
CA THR A 41 1.05 -28.18 -4.57
C THR A 41 0.21 -27.59 -5.68
N PRO A 42 0.67 -26.55 -6.41
CA PRO A 42 -0.15 -25.89 -7.41
C PRO A 42 -0.47 -26.89 -8.51
N THR A 43 -1.75 -27.22 -8.65
CA THR A 43 -2.25 -27.89 -9.85
C THR A 43 -2.44 -26.81 -10.90
N PRO A 44 -1.95 -26.96 -12.15
CA PRO A 44 -2.23 -26.01 -13.20
C PRO A 44 -3.75 -25.88 -13.34
N VAL A 45 -4.27 -24.67 -13.09
CA VAL A 45 -5.70 -24.36 -13.17
C VAL A 45 -6.10 -24.48 -14.65
N ALA A 46 -6.99 -25.42 -14.95
CA ALA A 46 -7.52 -25.60 -16.29
C ALA A 46 -8.55 -24.49 -16.59
N GLU A 47 -8.52 -23.95 -17.81
CA GLU A 47 -9.42 -22.89 -18.28
C GLU A 47 -10.90 -23.38 -18.24
N GLN A 48 -11.80 -22.66 -17.57
CA GLN A 48 -13.24 -22.95 -17.52
C GLN A 48 -13.94 -22.41 -18.77
N ILE A 49 -14.91 -23.15 -19.34
CA ILE A 49 -15.72 -22.66 -20.47
C ILE A 49 -16.94 -21.86 -19.99
N ASP A 50 -17.44 -20.95 -20.84
CA ASP A 50 -18.58 -20.09 -20.51
C ASP A 50 -19.86 -20.85 -20.17
N ALA A 51 -20.67 -20.24 -19.29
CA ALA A 51 -22.03 -20.72 -19.05
C ALA A 51 -22.89 -20.59 -20.32
N PRO A 52 -23.80 -21.54 -20.59
CA PRO A 52 -24.79 -21.38 -21.66
C PRO A 52 -25.62 -20.11 -21.49
N LYS A 53 -25.69 -19.27 -22.53
CA LYS A 53 -26.44 -18.01 -22.54
C LYS A 53 -27.72 -18.10 -23.38
N GLY A 54 -28.60 -17.12 -23.21
CA GLY A 54 -29.73 -16.91 -24.11
C GLY A 54 -30.81 -17.99 -24.01
N LEU A 55 -30.99 -18.56 -22.81
CA LEU A 55 -31.97 -19.62 -22.56
C LEU A 55 -33.39 -19.13 -22.85
N LYS A 56 -34.09 -19.87 -23.72
CA LYS A 56 -35.44 -19.54 -24.19
C LYS A 56 -36.32 -20.78 -24.25
N ILE A 57 -37.61 -20.59 -23.94
CA ILE A 57 -38.63 -21.65 -24.05
C ILE A 57 -39.63 -21.26 -25.12
N THR A 58 -39.80 -22.13 -26.13
CA THR A 58 -40.86 -22.02 -27.13
C THR A 58 -41.70 -23.29 -27.11
N GLY A 59 -42.94 -23.18 -26.62
CA GLY A 59 -43.79 -24.35 -26.38
C GLY A 59 -43.24 -25.20 -25.24
N GLN A 60 -42.81 -26.43 -25.55
CA GLN A 60 -42.19 -27.38 -24.60
C GLN A 60 -40.77 -27.76 -25.00
N VAL A 61 -40.05 -26.84 -25.64
CA VAL A 61 -38.65 -26.99 -26.02
C VAL A 61 -37.85 -25.85 -25.39
N LEU A 62 -36.84 -26.22 -24.60
CA LEU A 62 -35.79 -25.35 -24.11
C LEU A 62 -34.69 -25.27 -25.16
N SER A 63 -34.16 -24.07 -25.42
CA SER A 63 -33.01 -23.85 -26.29
C SER A 63 -32.06 -22.81 -25.70
N TRP A 64 -30.78 -22.90 -26.04
CA TRP A 64 -29.71 -21.99 -25.62
C TRP A 64 -28.68 -21.83 -26.73
N GLU A 65 -27.71 -20.94 -26.53
CA GLU A 65 -26.62 -20.70 -27.47
C GLU A 65 -25.50 -21.72 -27.34
N ALA A 66 -24.78 -22.00 -28.43
CA ALA A 66 -23.69 -22.97 -28.41
C ALA A 66 -22.47 -22.38 -27.69
N VAL A 67 -21.98 -23.06 -26.66
CA VAL A 67 -20.77 -22.68 -25.93
C VAL A 67 -19.53 -23.21 -26.66
N PRO A 68 -18.57 -22.34 -27.06
CA PRO A 68 -17.30 -22.76 -27.62
C PRO A 68 -16.53 -23.73 -26.69
N GLY A 69 -15.98 -24.80 -27.26
CA GLY A 69 -15.25 -25.81 -26.47
C GLY A 69 -16.11 -26.83 -25.70
N ALA A 70 -17.45 -26.69 -25.73
CA ALA A 70 -18.36 -27.65 -25.11
C ALA A 70 -18.51 -28.93 -25.94
N THR A 71 -18.46 -30.09 -25.25
CA THR A 71 -18.70 -31.43 -25.83
C THR A 71 -20.13 -31.93 -25.59
N GLY A 72 -20.90 -31.25 -24.74
CA GLY A 72 -22.30 -31.53 -24.44
C GLY A 72 -22.81 -30.60 -23.34
N TYR A 73 -24.03 -30.85 -22.88
CA TYR A 73 -24.71 -30.01 -21.89
C TYR A 73 -25.48 -30.89 -20.90
N VAL A 74 -25.49 -30.49 -19.63
CA VAL A 74 -26.34 -31.08 -18.58
C VAL A 74 -27.49 -30.13 -18.29
N VAL A 75 -28.71 -30.60 -18.46
CA VAL A 75 -29.93 -29.84 -18.20
C VAL A 75 -30.43 -30.16 -16.79
N TYR A 76 -30.59 -29.12 -15.99
CA TYR A 76 -31.15 -29.16 -14.65
C TYR A 76 -32.58 -28.65 -14.70
N VAL A 77 -33.49 -29.33 -13.98
CA VAL A 77 -34.88 -28.89 -13.82
C VAL A 77 -35.22 -28.90 -12.34
N ASN A 78 -35.58 -27.73 -11.81
CA ASN A 78 -35.74 -27.46 -10.38
C ASN A 78 -34.51 -27.98 -9.61
N ASP A 79 -33.33 -27.51 -10.05
CA ASP A 79 -32.00 -27.83 -9.49
C ASP A 79 -31.56 -29.29 -9.51
N VAL A 80 -32.33 -30.17 -10.17
CA VAL A 80 -32.01 -31.58 -10.33
C VAL A 80 -31.58 -31.87 -11.76
N ALA A 81 -30.37 -32.42 -11.95
CA ALA A 81 -29.90 -32.89 -13.24
C ALA A 81 -30.90 -33.90 -13.85
N LYS A 82 -31.48 -33.58 -15.00
CA LYS A 82 -32.47 -34.42 -15.69
C LYS A 82 -31.90 -35.13 -16.90
N ALA A 83 -31.05 -34.46 -17.67
CA ALA A 83 -30.56 -34.98 -18.93
C ALA A 83 -29.14 -34.50 -19.24
N THR A 84 -28.40 -35.29 -20.01
CA THR A 84 -27.22 -34.83 -20.72
C THR A 84 -27.52 -34.90 -22.22
N VAL A 85 -27.35 -33.79 -22.92
CA VAL A 85 -27.63 -33.66 -24.36
C VAL A 85 -26.37 -33.20 -25.09
N SER A 86 -26.24 -33.53 -26.37
CA SER A 86 -25.14 -33.08 -27.23
C SER A 86 -25.54 -31.92 -28.16
N THR A 87 -26.80 -31.50 -28.09
CA THR A 87 -27.38 -30.40 -28.88
C THR A 87 -27.74 -29.24 -27.97
N THR A 88 -27.97 -28.06 -28.54
CA THR A 88 -28.34 -26.84 -27.81
C THR A 88 -29.84 -26.71 -27.55
N SER A 89 -30.52 -27.85 -27.38
CA SER A 89 -31.95 -27.90 -27.10
C SER A 89 -32.37 -29.14 -26.34
N TYR A 90 -33.47 -29.03 -25.61
CA TYR A 90 -34.08 -30.09 -24.82
C TYR A 90 -35.61 -30.03 -24.92
N ASP A 91 -36.20 -31.11 -25.42
CA ASP A 91 -37.65 -31.31 -25.44
C ASP A 91 -38.10 -31.86 -24.07
N PHE A 92 -38.93 -31.09 -23.37
CA PHE A 92 -39.45 -31.43 -22.06
C PHE A 92 -40.93 -31.80 -22.06
N THR A 93 -41.50 -32.20 -23.20
CA THR A 93 -42.90 -32.65 -23.33
C THR A 93 -43.29 -33.79 -22.39
N LEU A 94 -42.32 -34.60 -21.95
CA LEU A 94 -42.52 -35.69 -20.99
C LEU A 94 -42.47 -35.24 -19.53
N LEU A 95 -42.05 -34.01 -19.25
CA LEU A 95 -42.07 -33.45 -17.90
C LEU A 95 -43.47 -32.90 -17.58
N THR A 96 -43.90 -33.12 -16.34
CA THR A 96 -45.19 -32.63 -15.84
C THR A 96 -44.95 -31.65 -14.71
N GLY A 97 -45.66 -30.53 -14.72
CA GLY A 97 -45.61 -29.51 -13.68
C GLY A 97 -46.17 -28.20 -14.21
N ASP A 98 -46.81 -27.42 -13.34
CA ASP A 98 -47.34 -26.10 -13.69
C ASP A 98 -46.25 -25.01 -13.69
N LYS A 99 -45.11 -25.32 -13.05
CA LYS A 99 -43.88 -24.52 -12.97
C LYS A 99 -42.66 -25.45 -13.10
N LEU A 100 -41.77 -25.19 -14.05
CA LEU A 100 -40.50 -25.89 -14.25
C LEU A 100 -39.39 -24.88 -14.50
N VAL A 101 -38.41 -24.79 -13.62
CA VAL A 101 -37.25 -23.88 -13.73
C VAL A 101 -36.09 -24.66 -14.34
N PHE A 102 -35.47 -24.12 -15.39
CA PHE A 102 -34.40 -24.75 -16.13
C PHE A 102 -33.08 -23.99 -15.98
N LYS A 103 -32.00 -24.72 -15.72
CA LYS A 103 -30.60 -24.25 -15.82
C LYS A 103 -29.79 -25.23 -16.66
N VAL A 104 -28.74 -24.78 -17.34
CA VAL A 104 -27.91 -25.63 -18.20
C VAL A 104 -26.44 -25.43 -17.85
N LYS A 105 -25.69 -26.53 -17.75
CA LYS A 105 -24.23 -26.55 -17.59
C LYS A 105 -23.57 -27.07 -18.86
N ALA A 106 -22.59 -26.35 -19.41
CA ALA A 106 -21.80 -26.82 -20.54
C ALA A 106 -20.70 -27.79 -20.05
N LYS A 107 -20.53 -28.90 -20.75
CA LYS A 107 -19.46 -29.87 -20.48
C LYS A 107 -18.25 -29.59 -21.34
N ALA A 108 -17.09 -29.42 -20.71
CA ALA A 108 -15.86 -29.11 -21.40
C ALA A 108 -15.25 -30.32 -22.11
N SER A 109 -14.22 -30.05 -22.92
CA SER A 109 -13.32 -31.06 -23.46
C SER A 109 -12.15 -31.31 -22.50
N THR A 110 -11.42 -32.42 -22.67
CA THR A 110 -10.30 -32.78 -21.79
C THR A 110 -9.25 -31.66 -21.71
N GLY A 111 -8.94 -31.18 -20.50
CA GLY A 111 -7.98 -30.10 -20.26
C GLY A 111 -8.61 -28.73 -19.96
N LYS A 112 -9.95 -28.63 -19.95
CA LYS A 112 -10.74 -27.48 -19.52
C LYS A 112 -11.77 -27.91 -18.47
N GLU A 113 -12.20 -26.99 -17.63
CA GLU A 113 -13.27 -27.24 -16.64
C GLU A 113 -14.66 -26.96 -17.23
N ASP A 114 -15.67 -27.73 -16.79
CA ASP A 114 -17.07 -27.50 -17.16
C ASP A 114 -17.53 -26.11 -16.69
N SER A 115 -18.51 -25.50 -17.36
CA SER A 115 -19.02 -24.18 -16.98
C SER A 115 -19.70 -24.16 -15.60
N VAL A 116 -19.89 -22.96 -15.05
CA VAL A 116 -20.94 -22.71 -14.05
C VAL A 116 -22.33 -22.93 -14.64
N LEU A 117 -23.37 -22.96 -13.80
CA LEU A 117 -24.75 -23.04 -14.27
C LEU A 117 -25.14 -21.74 -14.98
N SER A 118 -25.89 -21.85 -16.07
CA SER A 118 -26.54 -20.69 -16.67
C SER A 118 -27.50 -20.02 -15.69
N VAL A 119 -27.83 -18.76 -15.95
CA VAL A 119 -29.06 -18.18 -15.40
C VAL A 119 -30.27 -19.03 -15.83
N SER A 120 -31.31 -18.97 -15.03
CA SER A 120 -32.53 -19.74 -15.18
C SER A 120 -33.48 -19.20 -16.25
N VAL A 121 -34.33 -20.09 -16.75
CA VAL A 121 -35.58 -19.75 -17.43
C VAL A 121 -36.67 -20.73 -17.00
N ALA A 122 -37.89 -20.25 -16.82
CA ALA A 122 -39.00 -21.05 -16.33
C ALA A 122 -40.10 -21.23 -17.35
N TYR A 123 -40.63 -22.45 -17.41
CA TYR A 123 -41.95 -22.72 -17.97
C TYR A 123 -43.00 -22.52 -16.88
N GLN A 124 -43.98 -21.64 -17.15
CA GLN A 124 -45.15 -21.45 -16.29
C GLN A 124 -46.45 -21.57 -17.10
N ALA A 125 -47.31 -22.53 -16.74
CA ALA A 125 -48.56 -22.78 -17.46
C ALA A 125 -49.53 -21.58 -17.44
N ASN A 126 -49.48 -20.75 -16.39
CA ASN A 126 -50.34 -19.58 -16.18
C ASN A 126 -49.57 -18.25 -16.16
N ALA A 127 -48.46 -18.14 -16.90
CA ALA A 127 -47.57 -16.96 -16.88
C ALA A 127 -48.31 -15.61 -16.99
N VAL A 128 -49.28 -15.45 -17.91
CA VAL A 128 -50.03 -14.20 -18.11
C VAL A 128 -50.81 -13.76 -16.86
N ALA A 129 -51.38 -14.72 -16.13
CA ALA A 129 -52.11 -14.43 -14.90
C ALA A 129 -51.16 -14.04 -13.76
N GLN A 130 -50.00 -14.70 -13.67
CA GLN A 130 -48.95 -14.37 -12.70
C GLN A 130 -48.42 -12.95 -12.91
N VAL A 131 -48.08 -12.58 -14.15
CA VAL A 131 -47.63 -11.22 -14.50
C VAL A 131 -48.67 -10.18 -14.08
N SER A 132 -49.94 -10.41 -14.41
CA SER A 132 -51.03 -9.47 -14.08
C SER A 132 -51.19 -9.26 -12.56
N ALA A 133 -50.99 -10.32 -11.78
CA ALA A 133 -51.06 -10.26 -10.32
C ALA A 133 -49.86 -9.49 -9.73
N ILE A 134 -48.64 -9.76 -10.19
CA ILE A 134 -47.44 -9.03 -9.76
C ILE A 134 -47.56 -7.54 -10.08
N LYS A 135 -48.04 -7.17 -11.28
CA LYS A 135 -48.27 -5.76 -11.62
C LYS A 135 -49.26 -5.05 -10.70
N THR A 136 -50.25 -5.79 -10.18
CA THR A 136 -51.20 -5.24 -9.20
C THR A 136 -50.50 -5.02 -7.86
N GLN A 137 -49.69 -5.98 -7.41
CA GLN A 137 -48.90 -5.85 -6.17
C GLN A 137 -47.90 -4.69 -6.25
N LEU A 138 -47.20 -4.51 -7.37
CA LEU A 138 -46.30 -3.37 -7.60
C LEU A 138 -47.04 -2.02 -7.54
N ALA A 139 -48.23 -1.94 -8.14
CA ALA A 139 -49.05 -0.73 -8.10
C ALA A 139 -49.49 -0.38 -6.66
N ASP A 140 -49.77 -1.38 -5.83
CA ASP A 140 -50.10 -1.19 -4.41
C ASP A 140 -48.90 -0.66 -3.61
N LEU A 141 -47.67 -1.03 -4.01
CA LEU A 141 -46.40 -0.49 -3.47
C LEU A 141 -46.02 0.89 -4.04
N GLY A 142 -46.77 1.40 -5.03
CA GLY A 142 -46.48 2.67 -5.70
C GLY A 142 -45.32 2.60 -6.71
N ILE A 143 -44.94 1.40 -7.15
CA ILE A 143 -43.89 1.16 -8.15
C ILE A 143 -44.54 1.08 -9.54
N ALA A 144 -43.96 1.78 -10.51
CA ALA A 144 -44.44 1.75 -11.89
C ALA A 144 -44.25 0.34 -12.50
N ALA A 145 -45.31 -0.21 -13.08
CA ALA A 145 -45.40 -1.64 -13.47
C ALA A 145 -45.20 -1.89 -14.98
N ASP A 146 -44.66 -0.92 -15.69
CA ASP A 146 -44.54 -0.85 -17.15
C ASP A 146 -43.17 -1.26 -17.71
N SER A 147 -42.14 -1.34 -16.87
CA SER A 147 -40.74 -1.67 -17.21
C SER A 147 -40.47 -3.12 -17.64
N GLY A 148 -41.49 -4.00 -17.68
CA GLY A 148 -41.28 -5.42 -17.96
C GLY A 148 -40.76 -6.24 -16.76
N PHE A 149 -40.59 -5.62 -15.60
CA PHE A 149 -40.12 -6.27 -14.37
C PHE A 149 -40.95 -7.51 -13.99
N ALA A 150 -42.29 -7.39 -14.00
CA ALA A 150 -43.17 -8.50 -13.66
C ALA A 150 -43.08 -9.67 -14.67
N GLU A 151 -42.88 -9.37 -15.95
CA GLU A 151 -42.65 -10.37 -16.99
C GLU A 151 -41.33 -11.13 -16.76
N GLU A 152 -40.27 -10.41 -16.37
CA GLU A 152 -38.96 -10.98 -16.11
C GLU A 152 -38.96 -11.90 -14.88
N LEU A 153 -39.59 -11.47 -13.77
CA LEU A 153 -39.77 -12.32 -12.58
C LEU A 153 -40.45 -13.66 -12.93
N VAL A 154 -41.55 -13.60 -13.69
CA VAL A 154 -42.28 -14.81 -14.11
C VAL A 154 -41.46 -15.66 -15.07
N ARG A 155 -40.68 -15.03 -15.96
CA ARG A 155 -39.75 -15.72 -16.88
C ARG A 155 -38.68 -16.48 -16.12
N LYS A 156 -38.21 -15.98 -14.99
CA LYS A 156 -37.22 -16.65 -14.13
C LYS A 156 -37.80 -17.73 -13.24
N GLY A 157 -39.10 -17.65 -12.96
CA GLY A 157 -39.83 -18.70 -12.23
C GLY A 157 -40.47 -18.23 -10.94
N MET A 158 -40.41 -16.93 -10.64
CA MET A 158 -41.12 -16.34 -9.52
C MET A 158 -42.61 -16.22 -9.84
N SER A 159 -43.45 -16.75 -8.97
CA SER A 159 -44.90 -16.58 -8.99
C SER A 159 -45.33 -15.33 -8.22
N ALA A 160 -46.55 -14.86 -8.43
CA ALA A 160 -47.11 -13.73 -7.70
C ALA A 160 -47.19 -13.98 -6.18
N THR A 161 -47.37 -15.24 -5.78
CA THR A 161 -47.36 -15.61 -4.36
C THR A 161 -45.96 -15.55 -3.77
N GLU A 162 -44.94 -16.02 -4.50
CA GLU A 162 -43.54 -15.91 -4.07
C GLU A 162 -43.09 -14.44 -4.01
N PHE A 163 -43.49 -13.61 -4.97
CA PHE A 163 -43.22 -12.17 -4.93
C PHE A 163 -43.89 -11.48 -3.73
N GLU A 164 -45.16 -11.78 -3.44
CA GLU A 164 -45.86 -11.26 -2.26
C GLU A 164 -45.16 -11.65 -0.95
N SER A 165 -44.70 -12.90 -0.85
CA SER A 165 -43.91 -13.37 0.28
C SER A 165 -42.58 -12.63 0.41
N ALA A 166 -41.85 -12.43 -0.70
CA ALA A 166 -40.60 -11.67 -0.71
C ALA A 166 -40.79 -10.21 -0.27
N VAL A 167 -41.85 -9.54 -0.76
CA VAL A 167 -42.21 -8.18 -0.34
C VAL A 167 -42.55 -8.14 1.16
N ALA A 168 -43.38 -9.06 1.63
CA ALA A 168 -43.76 -9.12 3.05
C ALA A 168 -42.55 -9.39 3.96
N ALA A 169 -41.63 -10.25 3.53
CA ALA A 169 -40.38 -10.51 4.23
C ALA A 169 -39.51 -9.25 4.32
N PHE A 170 -39.38 -8.52 3.21
CA PHE A 170 -38.64 -7.26 3.18
C PHE A 170 -39.28 -6.17 4.02
N GLU A 171 -40.61 -6.02 3.97
CA GLU A 171 -41.35 -5.10 4.85
C GLU A 171 -41.13 -5.44 6.33
N THR A 172 -41.25 -6.72 6.69
CA THR A 172 -40.98 -7.20 8.05
C THR A 172 -39.55 -6.90 8.49
N PHE A 173 -38.58 -7.10 7.61
CA PHE A 173 -37.19 -6.77 7.85
C PHE A 173 -37.01 -5.27 8.10
N VAL A 174 -37.49 -4.41 7.20
CA VAL A 174 -37.39 -2.94 7.30
C VAL A 174 -38.10 -2.41 8.56
N GLU A 175 -39.29 -2.92 8.88
CA GLU A 175 -39.98 -2.59 10.13
C GLU A 175 -39.15 -3.02 11.34
N GLY A 176 -38.56 -4.22 11.31
CA GLY A 176 -37.68 -4.72 12.36
C GLY A 176 -36.43 -3.85 12.56
N LEU A 177 -35.86 -3.29 11.48
CA LEU A 177 -34.71 -2.39 11.56
C LEU A 177 -35.01 -1.11 12.36
N GLU A 178 -36.26 -0.67 12.42
CA GLU A 178 -36.63 0.52 13.19
C GLU A 178 -36.34 0.36 14.69
N ASP A 179 -36.20 -0.87 15.20
CA ASP A 179 -36.03 -1.19 16.62
C ASP A 179 -34.68 -1.87 16.97
N VAL A 180 -33.74 -1.94 16.02
CA VAL A 180 -32.42 -2.58 16.27
C VAL A 180 -31.52 -1.66 17.10
N ASP A 181 -31.33 -2.02 18.37
CA ASP A 181 -30.33 -1.44 19.27
C ASP A 181 -29.26 -2.49 19.71
N ASP A 182 -29.43 -3.76 19.31
CA ASP A 182 -28.58 -4.92 19.65
C ASP A 182 -28.16 -5.67 18.37
N PRO A 183 -26.85 -5.89 18.12
CA PRO A 183 -26.35 -6.66 16.99
C PRO A 183 -26.95 -8.05 16.83
N ALA A 184 -27.30 -8.75 17.92
CA ALA A 184 -27.93 -10.07 17.85
C ALA A 184 -29.36 -9.99 17.29
N VAL A 185 -30.09 -8.92 17.62
CA VAL A 185 -31.42 -8.65 17.03
C VAL A 185 -31.29 -8.33 15.55
N GLY A 186 -30.28 -7.55 15.16
CA GLY A 186 -29.94 -7.29 13.76
C GLY A 186 -29.64 -8.59 12.99
N ASN A 187 -28.80 -9.47 13.56
CA ASN A 187 -28.49 -10.78 12.98
C ASN A 187 -29.73 -11.65 12.80
N ALA A 188 -30.59 -11.71 13.82
CA ALA A 188 -31.83 -12.48 13.76
C ALA A 188 -32.77 -11.98 12.66
N LEU A 189 -32.89 -10.66 12.46
CA LEU A 189 -33.69 -10.08 11.38
C LEU A 189 -33.11 -10.40 10.00
N ILE A 190 -31.79 -10.32 9.84
CA ILE A 190 -31.13 -10.70 8.59
C ILE A 190 -31.37 -12.19 8.32
N LYS A 191 -31.16 -13.07 9.30
CA LYS A 191 -31.43 -14.51 9.16
C LYS A 191 -32.88 -14.81 8.88
N GLN A 192 -33.81 -14.04 9.45
CA GLN A 192 -35.24 -14.17 9.12
C GLN A 192 -35.51 -13.81 7.67
N LEU A 193 -34.93 -12.72 7.16
CA LEU A 193 -35.04 -12.35 5.74
C LEU A 193 -34.43 -13.41 4.83
N LEU A 194 -33.26 -13.94 5.17
CA LEU A 194 -32.54 -14.94 4.39
C LEU A 194 -33.14 -16.35 4.46
N ALA A 195 -33.89 -16.66 5.52
CA ALA A 195 -34.59 -17.94 5.67
C ALA A 195 -35.83 -18.06 4.78
N GLU A 196 -36.34 -16.93 4.26
CA GLU A 196 -37.41 -16.95 3.27
C GLU A 196 -36.85 -17.46 1.94
N ASP A 197 -37.57 -18.41 1.33
CA ASP A 197 -37.22 -19.04 0.05
C ASP A 197 -37.49 -18.04 -1.10
N VAL A 198 -36.69 -16.98 -1.14
CA VAL A 198 -36.77 -15.91 -2.13
C VAL A 198 -35.91 -16.29 -3.33
N ASP A 199 -36.53 -16.31 -4.51
CA ASP A 199 -35.81 -16.49 -5.77
C ASP A 199 -35.01 -15.21 -6.09
N LEU A 200 -33.81 -15.13 -5.51
CA LEU A 200 -32.89 -14.00 -5.64
C LEU A 200 -32.49 -13.77 -7.09
N GLU A 201 -32.30 -14.84 -7.85
CA GLU A 201 -31.95 -14.74 -9.27
C GLU A 201 -33.06 -14.06 -10.05
N ALA A 202 -34.34 -14.40 -9.79
CA ALA A 202 -35.46 -13.72 -10.39
C ALA A 202 -35.50 -12.23 -10.02
N LEU A 203 -35.35 -11.87 -8.74
CA LEU A 203 -35.34 -10.47 -8.30
C LEU A 203 -34.20 -9.66 -8.92
N VAL A 204 -32.97 -10.18 -8.86
CA VAL A 204 -31.79 -9.54 -9.46
C VAL A 204 -31.99 -9.38 -10.95
N SER A 205 -32.44 -10.42 -11.66
CA SER A 205 -32.70 -10.34 -13.09
C SER A 205 -33.78 -9.32 -13.41
N GLY A 206 -34.86 -9.26 -12.64
CA GLY A 206 -35.87 -8.22 -12.78
C GLY A 206 -35.25 -6.82 -12.64
N VAL A 207 -34.46 -6.58 -11.60
CA VAL A 207 -33.83 -5.27 -11.39
C VAL A 207 -32.88 -4.95 -12.53
N VAL A 208 -31.94 -5.83 -12.83
CA VAL A 208 -30.87 -5.61 -13.81
C VAL A 208 -31.41 -5.49 -15.23
N VAL A 209 -32.31 -6.39 -15.64
CA VAL A 209 -32.74 -6.47 -17.05
C VAL A 209 -33.92 -5.54 -17.35
N ALA A 210 -34.75 -5.22 -16.35
CA ALA A 210 -35.98 -4.47 -16.58
C ALA A 210 -36.03 -3.09 -15.90
N LEU A 211 -35.49 -2.91 -14.68
CA LEU A 211 -35.61 -1.62 -13.98
C LEU A 211 -34.38 -0.72 -14.13
N LEU A 212 -33.19 -1.30 -14.13
CA LEU A 212 -31.94 -0.57 -14.15
C LEU A 212 -31.74 0.21 -15.46
N PRO A 213 -32.05 -0.34 -16.66
CA PRO A 213 -31.94 0.41 -17.91
C PRO A 213 -32.85 1.65 -17.91
N ASP A 214 -34.13 1.51 -17.56
CA ASP A 214 -35.07 2.64 -17.44
C ASP A 214 -34.57 3.71 -16.45
N TYR A 215 -33.96 3.28 -15.34
CA TYR A 215 -33.39 4.19 -14.36
C TYR A 215 -32.15 4.93 -14.90
N LEU A 216 -31.24 4.22 -15.58
CA LEU A 216 -30.06 4.81 -16.20
C LEU A 216 -30.45 5.77 -17.33
N GLU A 217 -31.45 5.44 -18.14
CA GLU A 217 -32.02 6.33 -19.14
C GLU A 217 -32.56 7.62 -18.51
N ALA A 218 -33.32 7.51 -17.43
CA ALA A 218 -33.85 8.68 -16.71
C ALA A 218 -32.75 9.54 -16.08
N MET A 219 -31.65 8.92 -15.62
CA MET A 219 -30.47 9.64 -15.14
C MET A 219 -29.76 10.37 -16.28
N ALA A 220 -29.65 9.75 -17.46
CA ALA A 220 -29.05 10.34 -18.65
C ALA A 220 -29.83 11.57 -19.18
N GLU A 221 -31.17 11.61 -19.08
CA GLU A 221 -31.98 12.74 -19.55
C GLU A 221 -31.62 14.10 -18.89
N GLY A 222 -30.99 14.08 -17.71
CA GLY A 222 -30.60 15.27 -16.94
C GLY A 222 -29.10 15.48 -16.77
N ALA A 223 -28.27 14.63 -17.37
CA ALA A 223 -26.83 14.55 -17.09
C ALA A 223 -25.99 15.41 -18.05
N TYR A 224 -24.72 15.65 -17.69
CA TYR A 224 -23.74 16.24 -18.59
C TYR A 224 -23.37 15.25 -19.71
N PRO A 225 -22.90 15.70 -20.90
CA PRO A 225 -22.63 14.81 -22.04
C PRO A 225 -21.72 13.61 -21.71
N GLU A 226 -20.66 13.82 -20.92
CA GLU A 226 -19.73 12.76 -20.49
C GLU A 226 -20.43 11.71 -19.60
N GLU A 227 -21.36 12.15 -18.75
CA GLU A 227 -22.16 11.25 -17.90
C GLU A 227 -23.22 10.51 -18.72
N VAL A 228 -23.74 11.11 -19.80
CA VAL A 228 -24.69 10.45 -20.72
C VAL A 228 -24.04 9.25 -21.40
N ASP A 229 -22.81 9.41 -21.89
CA ASP A 229 -22.06 8.33 -22.55
C ASP A 229 -21.79 7.19 -21.57
N MET A 230 -21.41 7.49 -20.32
CA MET A 230 -21.26 6.50 -19.26
C MET A 230 -22.58 5.74 -18.98
N TYR A 231 -23.71 6.44 -18.83
CA TYR A 231 -24.99 5.77 -18.60
C TYR A 231 -25.44 4.93 -19.80
N GLN A 232 -25.16 5.38 -21.02
CA GLN A 232 -25.45 4.62 -22.25
C GLN A 232 -24.58 3.36 -22.34
N GLY A 233 -23.28 3.45 -22.05
CA GLY A 233 -22.41 2.28 -22.00
C GLY A 233 -22.87 1.25 -20.97
N LEU A 234 -23.33 1.69 -19.79
CA LEU A 234 -23.91 0.78 -18.79
C LEU A 234 -25.20 0.10 -19.27
N ILE A 235 -26.05 0.82 -20.00
CA ILE A 235 -27.25 0.23 -20.63
C ILE A 235 -26.84 -0.81 -21.68
N GLU A 236 -25.90 -0.47 -22.56
CA GLU A 236 -25.40 -1.35 -23.61
C GLU A 236 -24.79 -2.64 -23.03
N MET A 237 -23.98 -2.54 -21.97
CA MET A 237 -23.43 -3.70 -21.25
C MET A 237 -24.54 -4.64 -20.74
N ILE A 238 -25.58 -4.07 -20.13
CA ILE A 238 -26.71 -4.84 -19.61
C ILE A 238 -27.50 -5.48 -20.77
N GLU A 239 -27.67 -4.79 -21.89
CA GLU A 239 -28.42 -5.29 -23.04
C GLU A 239 -27.67 -6.37 -23.83
N GLU A 240 -26.34 -6.26 -23.92
CA GLU A 240 -25.50 -7.20 -24.68
C GLU A 240 -25.33 -8.53 -23.95
N ASP A 241 -25.04 -8.50 -22.64
CA ASP A 241 -24.80 -9.71 -21.85
C ASP A 241 -25.43 -9.69 -20.45
N PRO A 242 -26.78 -9.60 -20.37
CA PRO A 242 -27.49 -9.51 -19.09
C PRO A 242 -27.25 -10.74 -18.20
N ASP A 243 -27.04 -11.91 -18.81
CA ASP A 243 -26.87 -13.18 -18.08
C ASP A 243 -25.59 -13.16 -17.23
N THR A 244 -24.48 -12.58 -17.72
CA THR A 244 -23.21 -12.46 -16.96
C THR A 244 -23.35 -11.50 -15.80
N VAL A 245 -23.96 -10.32 -16.00
CA VAL A 245 -24.18 -9.32 -14.95
C VAL A 245 -25.05 -9.87 -13.83
N VAL A 246 -26.16 -10.52 -14.20
CA VAL A 246 -27.06 -11.16 -13.23
C VAL A 246 -26.33 -12.25 -12.45
N LEU A 247 -25.56 -13.12 -13.14
CA LEU A 247 -24.84 -14.19 -12.47
C LEU A 247 -23.79 -13.64 -11.50
N ALA A 248 -23.06 -12.58 -11.87
CA ALA A 248 -22.05 -11.97 -11.00
C ALA A 248 -22.66 -11.38 -9.72
N ILE A 249 -23.77 -10.65 -9.84
CA ILE A 249 -24.49 -10.08 -8.71
C ILE A 249 -25.08 -11.18 -7.83
N VAL A 250 -25.74 -12.19 -8.42
CA VAL A 250 -26.31 -13.32 -7.67
C VAL A 250 -25.24 -14.09 -6.93
N THR A 251 -24.12 -14.41 -7.59
CA THR A 251 -22.98 -15.09 -6.97
C THR A 251 -22.42 -14.31 -5.79
N THR A 252 -22.32 -12.98 -5.93
CA THR A 252 -21.86 -12.09 -4.86
C THR A 252 -22.84 -12.07 -3.69
N LEU A 253 -24.14 -11.99 -3.95
CA LEU A 253 -25.17 -12.04 -2.90
C LEU A 253 -25.21 -13.40 -2.21
N GLU A 254 -25.13 -14.51 -2.95
CA GLU A 254 -25.07 -15.87 -2.39
C GLU A 254 -23.83 -16.06 -1.51
N TYR A 255 -22.69 -15.46 -1.88
CA TYR A 255 -21.51 -15.39 -1.03
C TYR A 255 -21.83 -14.68 0.30
N PHE A 256 -22.39 -13.47 0.27
CA PHE A 256 -22.72 -12.74 1.49
C PHE A 256 -23.76 -13.46 2.37
N ILE A 257 -24.71 -14.15 1.75
CA ILE A 257 -25.70 -14.97 2.46
C ILE A 257 -25.02 -16.12 3.20
N ALA A 258 -24.14 -16.86 2.52
CA ALA A 258 -23.40 -17.96 3.14
C ALA A 258 -22.52 -17.45 4.31
N PHE A 259 -21.80 -16.35 4.09
CA PHE A 259 -21.01 -15.71 5.13
C PHE A 259 -21.86 -15.32 6.35
N GLN A 260 -23.05 -14.76 6.12
CA GLN A 260 -23.98 -14.38 7.18
C GLN A 260 -24.56 -15.58 7.94
N GLU A 261 -24.76 -16.73 7.29
CA GLU A 261 -25.25 -17.95 7.94
C GLU A 261 -24.30 -18.42 9.06
N ASP A 262 -22.99 -18.30 8.83
CA ASP A 262 -21.94 -18.71 9.76
C ASP A 262 -21.76 -17.73 10.94
N ILE A 263 -22.30 -16.50 10.85
CA ILE A 263 -22.31 -15.55 11.98
C ILE A 263 -23.34 -16.00 13.02
N THR A 264 -22.89 -16.68 14.07
CA THR A 264 -23.77 -17.19 15.14
C THR A 264 -24.10 -16.12 16.19
N ASP A 265 -25.24 -16.27 16.89
CA ASP A 265 -25.57 -15.39 18.01
C ASP A 265 -24.58 -15.55 19.17
N ASP A 266 -24.00 -16.76 19.33
CA ASP A 266 -22.95 -17.03 20.32
C ASP A 266 -21.65 -16.29 19.97
N PHE A 267 -21.26 -16.29 18.70
CA PHE A 267 -20.12 -15.52 18.20
C PHE A 267 -20.29 -14.02 18.44
N LEU A 268 -21.46 -13.46 18.08
CA LEU A 268 -21.77 -12.05 18.31
C LEU A 268 -21.77 -11.71 19.80
N ALA A 269 -22.31 -12.59 20.65
CA ALA A 269 -22.30 -12.40 22.09
C ALA A 269 -20.85 -12.36 22.65
N LYS A 270 -19.94 -13.21 22.14
CA LYS A 270 -18.52 -13.16 22.51
C LYS A 270 -17.86 -11.86 22.05
N ILE A 271 -18.11 -11.40 20.82
CA ILE A 271 -17.59 -10.12 20.33
C ILE A 271 -18.09 -8.97 21.19
N MET A 272 -19.39 -8.94 21.52
CA MET A 272 -19.98 -7.90 22.37
C MET A 272 -19.39 -7.92 23.78
N ALA A 273 -19.21 -9.12 24.37
CA ALA A 273 -18.56 -9.24 25.67
C ALA A 273 -17.13 -8.69 25.67
N LEU A 274 -16.36 -8.95 24.60
CA LEU A 274 -15.03 -8.36 24.42
C LEU A 274 -15.11 -6.83 24.22
N ALA A 275 -16.07 -6.33 23.44
CA ALA A 275 -16.23 -4.90 23.16
C ALA A 275 -16.70 -4.09 24.39
N GLU A 276 -17.41 -4.72 25.33
CA GLU A 276 -17.80 -4.13 26.61
C GLU A 276 -16.65 -4.06 27.62
N THR A 277 -15.50 -4.66 27.32
CA THR A 277 -14.33 -4.62 28.18
C THR A 277 -13.73 -3.20 28.17
N GLU A 278 -13.72 -2.54 29.33
CA GLU A 278 -13.33 -1.12 29.44
C GLU A 278 -11.84 -0.88 29.15
N ASP A 279 -10.99 -1.88 29.38
CA ASP A 279 -9.55 -1.75 29.26
C ASP A 279 -8.89 -3.08 28.82
N ILE A 280 -7.74 -2.98 28.16
CA ILE A 280 -7.05 -4.16 27.63
C ILE A 280 -6.61 -5.15 28.74
N GLN A 281 -6.48 -4.74 30.01
CA GLN A 281 -6.10 -5.65 31.11
C GLN A 281 -7.22 -6.60 31.50
N SER A 282 -8.44 -6.09 31.48
CA SER A 282 -9.63 -6.88 31.79
C SER A 282 -10.02 -7.83 30.65
N LEU A 283 -9.39 -7.75 29.47
CA LEU A 283 -9.61 -8.69 28.37
C LEU A 283 -9.26 -10.12 28.80
N ASN A 284 -10.21 -11.03 28.58
CA ASN A 284 -9.97 -12.45 28.71
C ASN A 284 -9.24 -12.96 27.46
N THR A 285 -7.92 -13.19 27.57
CA THR A 285 -7.07 -13.68 26.48
C THR A 285 -7.64 -14.95 25.83
N ALA A 286 -8.19 -15.87 26.60
CA ALA A 286 -8.75 -17.11 26.05
C ALA A 286 -10.01 -16.85 25.20
N GLU A 287 -10.86 -15.89 25.60
CA GLU A 287 -12.03 -15.50 24.81
C GLU A 287 -11.63 -14.75 23.54
N VAL A 288 -10.60 -13.89 23.59
CA VAL A 288 -10.04 -13.23 22.39
C VAL A 288 -9.57 -14.27 21.37
N ILE A 289 -8.83 -15.30 21.82
CA ILE A 289 -8.37 -16.36 20.92
C ILE A 289 -9.52 -17.18 20.35
N ILE A 290 -10.54 -17.50 21.15
CA ILE A 290 -11.74 -18.19 20.65
C ILE A 290 -12.43 -17.36 19.56
N VAL A 291 -12.61 -16.05 19.76
CA VAL A 291 -13.22 -15.16 18.76
C VAL A 291 -12.34 -15.06 17.51
N LYS A 292 -11.02 -14.91 17.66
CA LYS A 292 -10.08 -14.89 16.53
C LYS A 292 -10.09 -16.21 15.76
N ASP A 293 -10.13 -17.35 16.44
CA ASP A 293 -10.21 -18.68 15.80
C ASP A 293 -11.53 -18.82 15.03
N GLU A 294 -12.64 -18.37 15.61
CA GLU A 294 -13.94 -18.38 14.95
C GLU A 294 -13.97 -17.45 13.72
N ILE A 295 -13.33 -16.27 13.77
CA ILE A 295 -13.13 -15.40 12.58
C ILE A 295 -12.32 -16.12 11.50
N VAL A 296 -11.18 -16.72 11.86
CA VAL A 296 -10.32 -17.44 10.91
C VAL A 296 -11.07 -18.60 10.27
N ASP A 297 -11.82 -19.37 11.05
CA ASP A 297 -12.60 -20.49 10.55
C ASP A 297 -13.71 -19.98 9.61
N ILE A 298 -14.47 -18.94 9.99
CA ILE A 298 -15.50 -18.32 9.12
C ILE A 298 -14.89 -17.86 7.79
N LEU A 299 -13.79 -17.11 7.82
CA LEU A 299 -13.11 -16.61 6.60
C LEU A 299 -12.48 -17.72 5.75
N THR A 300 -12.12 -18.84 6.36
CA THR A 300 -11.53 -19.98 5.62
C THR A 300 -12.62 -20.83 4.96
N GLU A 301 -13.70 -21.11 5.68
CA GLU A 301 -14.84 -21.90 5.19
C GLU A 301 -15.58 -21.15 4.08
N ASN A 302 -15.69 -19.84 4.26
CA ASN A 302 -16.14 -18.93 3.24
C ASN A 302 -14.88 -18.43 2.52
N LEU A 303 -14.16 -19.10 1.61
CA LEU A 303 -13.07 -18.48 0.80
C LEU A 303 -13.34 -18.62 -0.72
N PRO A 304 -13.42 -17.56 -1.57
CA PRO A 304 -14.12 -17.64 -2.85
C PRO A 304 -13.38 -18.58 -3.77
N THR A 305 -14.13 -19.39 -4.50
CA THR A 305 -13.55 -20.18 -5.56
C THR A 305 -12.99 -19.24 -6.63
N THR A 306 -11.94 -19.69 -7.31
CA THR A 306 -11.38 -18.94 -8.43
C THR A 306 -12.45 -18.66 -9.49
N ASP A 307 -13.35 -19.61 -9.76
CA ASP A 307 -14.44 -19.46 -10.73
C ASP A 307 -15.41 -18.32 -10.39
N GLN A 308 -15.78 -18.19 -9.11
CA GLN A 308 -16.64 -17.09 -8.66
C GLN A 308 -15.94 -15.73 -8.80
N LEU A 309 -14.65 -15.67 -8.50
CA LEU A 309 -13.86 -14.45 -8.70
C LEU A 309 -13.68 -14.13 -10.18
N VAL A 310 -13.48 -15.12 -11.06
CA VAL A 310 -13.39 -14.91 -12.52
C VAL A 310 -14.65 -14.24 -13.04
N LEU A 311 -15.82 -14.71 -12.60
CA LEU A 311 -17.10 -14.10 -12.97
C LEU A 311 -17.18 -12.62 -12.52
N VAL A 312 -16.70 -12.32 -11.31
CA VAL A 312 -16.65 -10.93 -10.81
C VAL A 312 -15.68 -10.09 -11.64
N TYR A 313 -14.48 -10.60 -11.96
CA TYR A 313 -13.52 -9.89 -12.80
C TYR A 313 -14.06 -9.62 -14.21
N ASN A 314 -14.70 -10.60 -14.85
CA ASN A 314 -15.36 -10.42 -16.14
C ASN A 314 -16.40 -9.29 -16.07
N CYS A 315 -17.23 -9.28 -15.01
CA CYS A 315 -18.23 -8.23 -14.82
C CYS A 315 -17.58 -6.86 -14.56
N LEU A 316 -16.51 -6.79 -13.77
CA LEU A 316 -15.80 -5.55 -13.48
C LEU A 316 -15.10 -4.97 -14.71
N MET A 317 -14.52 -5.81 -15.56
CA MET A 317 -13.94 -5.36 -16.83
C MET A 317 -15.02 -4.80 -17.75
N ALA A 318 -16.11 -5.55 -17.98
CA ALA A 318 -17.23 -5.06 -18.79
C ALA A 318 -17.80 -3.75 -18.23
N LEU A 319 -17.89 -3.62 -16.89
CA LEU A 319 -18.31 -2.40 -16.23
C LEU A 319 -17.33 -1.24 -16.48
N SER A 320 -16.03 -1.49 -16.43
CA SER A 320 -15.00 -0.49 -16.71
C SER A 320 -15.06 -0.02 -18.16
N GLU A 321 -15.26 -0.94 -19.12
CA GLU A 321 -15.43 -0.62 -20.54
C GLU A 321 -16.69 0.22 -20.77
N ALA A 322 -17.79 -0.18 -20.15
CA ALA A 322 -19.07 0.52 -20.20
C ALA A 322 -18.98 1.94 -19.62
N MET A 323 -18.22 2.13 -18.53
CA MET A 323 -18.08 3.44 -17.90
C MET A 323 -17.11 4.35 -18.63
N SER A 324 -16.03 3.80 -19.20
CA SER A 324 -14.99 4.58 -19.88
C SER A 324 -15.28 4.80 -21.37
N GLY A 325 -16.11 3.94 -21.99
CA GLY A 325 -16.29 3.88 -23.44
C GLY A 325 -15.09 3.29 -24.20
N ILE A 326 -14.10 2.74 -23.50
CA ILE A 326 -12.87 2.18 -24.05
C ILE A 326 -12.94 0.66 -23.94
N GLU A 327 -12.76 -0.05 -25.06
CA GLU A 327 -12.64 -1.51 -25.09
C GLU A 327 -11.22 -1.90 -24.65
N TYR A 328 -11.08 -2.65 -23.54
CA TYR A 328 -9.76 -3.03 -23.05
C TYR A 328 -9.27 -4.29 -23.76
N THR A 329 -8.12 -4.18 -24.44
CA THR A 329 -7.47 -5.34 -25.07
C THR A 329 -6.21 -5.74 -24.32
N LEU A 330 -6.42 -6.33 -23.14
CA LEU A 330 -5.32 -6.69 -22.24
C LEU A 330 -4.31 -7.64 -22.93
N PRO A 331 -3.00 -7.39 -22.79
CA PRO A 331 -1.96 -8.19 -23.45
C PRO A 331 -1.69 -9.54 -22.76
N VAL A 332 -2.49 -9.89 -21.75
CA VAL A 332 -2.32 -11.11 -20.94
C VAL A 332 -3.47 -12.07 -21.19
N VAL A 333 -3.12 -13.30 -21.54
CA VAL A 333 -4.11 -14.37 -21.73
C VAL A 333 -4.68 -14.79 -20.38
N SER A 334 -6.01 -14.89 -20.30
CA SER A 334 -6.73 -15.31 -19.08
C SER A 334 -6.40 -14.43 -17.87
N TYR A 335 -6.33 -13.12 -18.10
CA TYR A 335 -6.07 -12.12 -17.06
C TYR A 335 -7.02 -12.30 -15.87
N GLU A 336 -8.28 -12.59 -16.12
CA GLU A 336 -9.35 -12.71 -15.13
C GLU A 336 -9.12 -13.93 -14.22
N VAL A 337 -8.62 -15.03 -14.80
CA VAL A 337 -8.23 -16.24 -14.05
C VAL A 337 -7.01 -15.99 -13.18
N LYS A 338 -6.01 -15.26 -13.70
CA LYS A 338 -4.80 -14.91 -12.96
C LYS A 338 -5.13 -13.94 -11.82
N SER A 339 -5.86 -12.87 -12.07
CA SER A 339 -6.32 -11.90 -11.07
C SER A 339 -7.19 -12.57 -9.99
N ALA A 340 -8.12 -13.45 -10.38
CA ALA A 340 -8.89 -14.27 -9.44
C ALA A 340 -8.00 -15.14 -8.55
N THR A 341 -6.99 -15.79 -9.14
CA THR A 341 -6.05 -16.64 -8.41
C THR A 341 -5.20 -15.82 -7.44
N GLN A 342 -4.68 -14.67 -7.86
CA GLN A 342 -3.87 -13.78 -7.02
C GLN A 342 -4.69 -13.27 -5.84
N THR A 343 -5.91 -12.78 -6.08
CA THR A 343 -6.83 -12.30 -5.05
C THR A 343 -7.17 -13.38 -4.03
N ARG A 344 -7.43 -14.61 -4.48
CA ARG A 344 -7.66 -15.75 -3.59
C ARG A 344 -6.43 -16.06 -2.71
N LEU A 345 -5.24 -16.09 -3.30
CA LEU A 345 -3.99 -16.32 -2.55
C LEU A 345 -3.72 -15.17 -1.56
N ALA A 346 -4.03 -13.93 -1.92
CA ALA A 346 -3.92 -12.77 -1.03
C ALA A 346 -4.86 -12.88 0.18
N PHE A 347 -6.10 -13.36 -0.01
CA PHE A 347 -6.98 -13.68 1.12
C PHE A 347 -6.43 -14.77 2.02
N GLN A 348 -5.84 -15.82 1.45
CA GLN A 348 -5.16 -16.85 2.25
C GLN A 348 -4.01 -16.27 3.08
N ALA A 349 -3.22 -15.37 2.50
CA ALA A 349 -2.13 -14.70 3.21
C ALA A 349 -2.66 -13.80 4.34
N MET A 350 -3.74 -13.07 4.11
CA MET A 350 -4.39 -12.24 5.12
C MET A 350 -4.95 -13.08 6.29
N ILE A 351 -5.62 -14.19 6.00
CA ILE A 351 -6.13 -15.13 7.00
C ILE A 351 -4.96 -15.71 7.81
N ALA A 352 -3.88 -16.13 7.14
CA ALA A 352 -2.68 -16.64 7.79
C ALA A 352 -2.00 -15.60 8.69
N LEU A 353 -2.02 -14.32 8.32
CA LEU A 353 -1.55 -13.22 9.17
C LEU A 353 -2.40 -13.10 10.44
N ILE A 354 -3.73 -13.12 10.32
CA ILE A 354 -4.62 -13.09 11.49
C ILE A 354 -4.39 -14.31 12.38
N ASP A 355 -4.16 -15.49 11.79
CA ASP A 355 -3.92 -16.73 12.54
C ASP A 355 -2.57 -16.73 13.28
N THR A 356 -1.64 -15.83 12.94
CA THR A 356 -0.40 -15.68 13.72
C THR A 356 -0.61 -15.05 15.10
N ILE A 357 -1.75 -14.38 15.33
CA ILE A 357 -2.08 -13.80 16.63
C ILE A 357 -2.40 -14.92 17.62
N ASP A 358 -1.56 -15.06 18.63
CA ASP A 358 -1.69 -16.07 19.67
C ASP A 358 -1.89 -15.46 21.07
N ALA A 359 -2.06 -16.33 22.08
CA ALA A 359 -2.24 -15.89 23.45
C ALA A 359 -1.01 -15.14 24.00
N ALA A 360 0.21 -15.49 23.56
CA ALA A 360 1.43 -14.86 24.03
C ALA A 360 1.55 -13.41 23.52
N TYR A 361 1.12 -13.14 22.29
CA TYR A 361 0.99 -11.78 21.75
C TYR A 361 0.06 -10.93 22.62
N ILE A 362 -1.16 -11.42 22.86
CA ILE A 362 -2.17 -10.70 23.64
C ILE A 362 -1.71 -10.48 25.08
N ASP A 363 -1.18 -11.51 25.73
CA ASP A 363 -0.66 -11.40 27.09
C ASP A 363 0.49 -10.40 27.19
N LYS A 364 1.36 -10.34 26.17
CA LYS A 364 2.45 -9.36 26.14
C LYS A 364 1.95 -7.94 25.91
N LEU A 365 0.96 -7.72 25.04
CA LEU A 365 0.31 -6.42 24.90
C LEU A 365 -0.34 -5.96 26.21
N LYS A 366 -0.93 -6.88 26.96
CA LYS A 366 -1.46 -6.59 28.29
C LYS A 366 -0.33 -6.18 29.24
N GLU A 367 0.75 -6.93 29.32
CA GLU A 367 1.91 -6.53 30.14
C GLU A 367 2.40 -5.12 29.80
N ILE A 368 2.46 -4.77 28.51
CA ILE A 368 2.90 -3.45 28.04
C ILE A 368 1.94 -2.34 28.49
N SER A 369 0.62 -2.58 28.46
CA SER A 369 -0.37 -1.55 28.76
C SER A 369 -0.42 -1.11 30.24
N VAL A 370 0.18 -1.87 31.16
CA VAL A 370 0.24 -1.53 32.61
C VAL A 370 1.61 -1.06 33.05
N LEU A 371 2.54 -0.85 32.12
CA LEU A 371 3.82 -0.28 32.42
C LEU A 371 3.62 1.16 32.92
N GLU A 372 3.66 1.33 34.25
CA GLU A 372 3.64 2.62 34.92
C GLU A 372 4.78 3.49 34.34
N ASP A 373 4.43 4.66 33.78
CA ASP A 373 5.31 5.73 33.21
C ASP A 373 5.84 5.64 31.76
N THR A 374 5.33 4.79 30.88
CA THR A 374 6.15 4.45 29.71
C THR A 374 5.79 5.17 28.42
N TYR A 375 6.45 6.31 28.20
CA TYR A 375 6.71 6.86 26.85
C TYR A 375 7.18 5.78 25.86
N PHE A 376 7.76 4.67 26.35
CA PHE A 376 8.23 3.54 25.58
C PHE A 376 7.23 2.41 25.34
N ALA A 377 6.08 2.35 26.03
CA ALA A 377 5.08 1.29 25.80
C ALA A 377 4.60 1.22 24.34
N PRO A 378 4.36 2.34 23.62
CA PRO A 378 4.05 2.30 22.20
C PRO A 378 5.16 1.65 21.37
N VAL A 379 6.44 1.88 21.72
CA VAL A 379 7.59 1.27 21.03
C VAL A 379 7.63 -0.23 21.30
N ASP A 380 7.42 -0.66 22.54
CA ASP A 380 7.36 -2.08 22.91
C ASP A 380 6.24 -2.81 22.14
N ALA A 381 5.07 -2.16 21.99
CA ALA A 381 3.95 -2.70 21.23
C ALA A 381 4.27 -2.80 19.73
N ILE A 382 4.86 -1.77 19.13
CA ILE A 382 5.29 -1.78 17.71
C ILE A 382 6.30 -2.90 17.48
N VAL A 383 7.37 -2.99 18.29
CA VAL A 383 8.42 -4.00 18.15
C VAL A 383 7.85 -5.41 18.33
N LEU A 384 6.91 -5.60 19.26
CA LEU A 384 6.20 -6.87 19.41
C LEU A 384 5.43 -7.22 18.14
N THR A 385 4.66 -6.31 17.58
CA THR A 385 3.90 -6.53 16.33
C THR A 385 4.83 -6.85 15.17
N LEU A 386 5.94 -6.14 15.02
CA LEU A 386 6.95 -6.41 13.97
C LEU A 386 7.52 -7.83 14.09
N LYS A 387 7.78 -8.33 15.31
CA LYS A 387 8.24 -9.72 15.52
C LYS A 387 7.20 -10.76 15.04
N TYR A 388 5.91 -10.48 15.19
CA TYR A 388 4.85 -11.37 14.69
C TYR A 388 4.68 -11.27 13.17
N VAL A 389 4.76 -10.07 12.60
CA VAL A 389 4.78 -9.88 11.14
C VAL A 389 5.98 -10.61 10.53
N ARG A 390 7.18 -10.52 11.13
CA ARG A 390 8.36 -11.29 10.69
C ARG A 390 8.10 -12.79 10.72
N THR A 391 7.54 -13.29 11.82
CA THR A 391 7.18 -14.73 11.96
C THR A 391 6.19 -15.17 10.88
N PHE A 392 5.20 -14.33 10.56
CA PHE A 392 4.27 -14.55 9.46
C PHE A 392 5.00 -14.65 8.11
N LEU A 393 5.83 -13.66 7.78
CA LEU A 393 6.57 -13.61 6.51
C LEU A 393 7.43 -14.87 6.34
N ASP A 394 8.23 -15.21 7.36
CA ASP A 394 9.13 -16.38 7.34
C ASP A 394 8.34 -17.70 7.22
N SER A 395 7.19 -17.81 7.89
CA SER A 395 6.39 -19.04 7.88
C SER A 395 5.55 -19.22 6.61
N ASN A 396 5.32 -18.14 5.84
CA ASN A 396 4.46 -18.11 4.67
C ASN A 396 5.18 -17.76 3.37
N GLU A 397 6.52 -17.80 3.35
CA GLU A 397 7.36 -17.52 2.17
C GLU A 397 6.85 -18.26 0.91
N ALA A 398 6.49 -19.54 1.04
CA ALA A 398 5.97 -20.32 -0.10
C ALA A 398 4.63 -19.83 -0.64
N LEU A 399 3.76 -19.24 0.20
CA LEU A 399 2.50 -18.65 -0.21
C LEU A 399 2.74 -17.26 -0.84
N LEU A 400 3.61 -16.44 -0.26
CA LEU A 400 3.99 -15.14 -0.80
C LEU A 400 4.65 -15.28 -2.19
N ASN A 401 5.54 -16.26 -2.33
CA ASN A 401 6.13 -16.61 -3.62
C ASN A 401 5.08 -17.09 -4.63
N GLN A 402 4.02 -17.77 -4.20
CA GLN A 402 2.93 -18.13 -5.11
C GLN A 402 2.16 -16.91 -5.60
N ILE A 403 1.90 -15.93 -4.72
CA ILE A 403 1.24 -14.66 -5.08
C ILE A 403 2.07 -13.91 -6.11
N ASP A 404 3.37 -13.77 -5.86
CA ASP A 404 4.27 -13.03 -6.75
C ASP A 404 4.40 -13.67 -8.14
N ASN A 405 4.37 -15.00 -8.20
CA ASN A 405 4.54 -15.77 -9.43
C ASN A 405 3.23 -16.04 -10.22
N VAL A 406 2.08 -15.48 -9.81
CA VAL A 406 0.82 -15.62 -10.58
C VAL A 406 0.96 -15.02 -11.98
N PHE A 407 1.61 -13.87 -12.04
CA PHE A 407 2.01 -13.22 -13.29
C PHE A 407 3.51 -13.40 -13.48
N SER A 408 3.91 -13.84 -14.68
CA SER A 408 5.31 -13.84 -15.07
C SER A 408 5.83 -12.41 -15.23
N ALA A 409 7.15 -12.22 -15.14
CA ALA A 409 7.77 -10.92 -15.38
C ALA A 409 7.39 -10.32 -16.74
N GLN A 410 7.27 -11.16 -17.79
CA GLN A 410 6.84 -10.69 -19.11
C GLN A 410 5.39 -10.21 -19.13
N GLU A 411 4.50 -10.88 -18.38
CA GLU A 411 3.10 -10.46 -18.27
C GLU A 411 2.94 -9.19 -17.44
N LYS A 412 3.71 -9.04 -16.35
CA LYS A 412 3.75 -7.82 -15.55
C LYS A 412 4.24 -6.62 -16.39
N ALA A 413 5.32 -6.81 -17.16
CA ALA A 413 5.82 -5.80 -18.10
C ALA A 413 4.80 -5.41 -19.16
N ALA A 414 4.12 -6.40 -19.75
CA ALA A 414 3.09 -6.15 -20.75
C ALA A 414 1.90 -5.36 -20.18
N LEU A 415 1.43 -5.71 -18.97
CA LEU A 415 0.36 -4.97 -18.29
C LEU A 415 0.77 -3.55 -17.94
N PHE A 416 1.99 -3.38 -17.45
CA PHE A 416 2.54 -2.06 -17.13
C PHE A 416 2.57 -1.16 -18.36
N ASN A 417 3.17 -1.63 -19.46
CA ASN A 417 3.23 -0.88 -20.71
C ASN A 417 1.83 -0.59 -21.26
N TYR A 418 0.90 -1.55 -21.18
CA TYR A 418 -0.49 -1.33 -21.57
C TYR A 418 -1.16 -0.21 -20.76
N MET A 419 -0.93 -0.17 -19.43
CA MET A 419 -1.46 0.89 -18.59
C MET A 419 -0.86 2.26 -18.93
N ILE A 420 0.43 2.33 -19.24
CA ILE A 420 1.09 3.56 -19.66
C ILE A 420 0.58 4.03 -21.03
N ASP A 421 0.45 3.11 -22.00
CA ASP A 421 -0.09 3.40 -23.33
C ASP A 421 -1.52 3.94 -23.25
N GLU A 422 -2.39 3.33 -22.44
CA GLU A 422 -3.77 3.80 -22.27
C GLU A 422 -3.84 5.14 -21.53
N LEU A 423 -3.01 5.34 -20.51
CA LEU A 423 -2.91 6.63 -19.83
C LEU A 423 -2.48 7.72 -20.83
N SER A 424 -1.44 7.45 -21.64
CA SER A 424 -0.97 8.34 -22.70
C SER A 424 -2.08 8.66 -23.70
N ALA A 425 -2.77 7.64 -24.21
CA ALA A 425 -3.87 7.80 -25.16
C ALA A 425 -5.04 8.65 -24.60
N GLN A 426 -5.35 8.50 -23.31
CA GLN A 426 -6.36 9.31 -22.64
C GLN A 426 -5.97 10.80 -22.65
N PHE A 427 -4.72 11.12 -22.33
CA PHE A 427 -4.22 12.50 -22.34
C PHE A 427 -4.16 13.10 -23.75
N GLU A 428 -3.71 12.34 -24.75
CA GLU A 428 -3.72 12.78 -26.14
C GLU A 428 -5.15 13.03 -26.66
N GLY A 429 -6.11 12.18 -26.26
CA GLY A 429 -7.51 12.23 -26.70
C GLY A 429 -8.32 13.39 -26.12
N GLU A 430 -8.02 13.82 -24.90
CA GLU A 430 -8.69 14.97 -24.25
C GLU A 430 -8.20 16.33 -24.77
N GLY A 431 -7.28 16.34 -25.75
CA GLY A 431 -6.76 17.57 -26.35
C GLY A 431 -5.92 18.38 -25.38
N PHE A 432 -5.24 17.73 -24.44
CA PHE A 432 -4.15 18.33 -23.66
C PHE A 432 -2.96 18.60 -24.59
N GLU A 433 -3.10 19.61 -25.45
CA GLU A 433 -1.95 20.23 -26.11
C GLU A 433 -1.05 20.86 -25.04
N GLU A 434 0.26 20.81 -25.26
CA GLU A 434 1.30 21.48 -24.47
C GLU A 434 0.81 22.84 -23.94
N GLY A 435 0.65 22.95 -22.62
CA GLY A 435 0.40 24.23 -21.94
C GLY A 435 -1.04 24.58 -21.54
N MET A 436 -2.03 23.67 -21.62
CA MET A 436 -3.37 23.96 -21.06
C MET A 436 -3.50 23.68 -19.55
N GLY A 437 -3.28 24.72 -18.74
CA GLY A 437 -3.89 24.90 -17.41
C GLY A 437 -3.41 24.01 -16.26
N MET A 438 -2.63 22.98 -16.55
CA MET A 438 -1.93 22.16 -15.56
C MET A 438 -0.73 22.94 -15.02
N ASP A 439 -0.55 22.95 -13.69
CA ASP A 439 0.65 23.56 -13.13
C ASP A 439 1.89 22.71 -13.47
N MET A 440 3.06 23.33 -13.49
CA MET A 440 4.32 22.69 -13.87
C MET A 440 4.59 21.40 -13.09
N ALA A 441 4.26 21.33 -11.79
CA ALA A 441 4.51 20.12 -11.02
C ALA A 441 3.62 18.95 -11.45
N SER A 442 2.36 19.23 -11.81
CA SER A 442 1.44 18.23 -12.35
C SER A 442 1.85 17.76 -13.75
N PHE A 443 2.34 18.66 -14.61
CA PHE A 443 2.88 18.30 -15.94
C PHE A 443 4.15 17.45 -15.82
N ILE A 444 5.04 17.82 -14.89
CA ILE A 444 6.24 17.04 -14.58
C ILE A 444 5.87 15.65 -14.10
N MET A 445 4.95 15.54 -13.13
CA MET A 445 4.52 14.24 -12.60
C MET A 445 3.91 13.36 -13.70
N LEU A 446 3.11 13.94 -14.59
CA LEU A 446 2.50 13.20 -15.69
C LEU A 446 3.55 12.67 -16.68
N ASN A 447 4.48 13.50 -17.15
CA ASN A 447 5.54 13.04 -18.05
C ASN A 447 6.41 11.97 -17.40
N VAL A 448 6.77 12.16 -16.13
CA VAL A 448 7.48 11.14 -15.36
C VAL A 448 6.71 9.82 -15.35
N MET A 449 5.39 9.84 -15.11
CA MET A 449 4.57 8.63 -15.13
C MET A 449 4.55 7.95 -16.50
N LEU A 450 4.47 8.73 -17.60
CA LEU A 450 4.38 8.20 -18.96
C LEU A 450 5.70 7.62 -19.48
N ASN A 451 6.84 8.08 -18.96
CA ASN A 451 8.17 7.63 -19.39
C ASN A 451 8.74 6.50 -18.52
N LEU A 452 8.03 6.06 -17.48
CA LEU A 452 8.50 4.96 -16.65
C LEU A 452 8.74 3.69 -17.48
N GLU A 453 9.90 3.07 -17.29
CA GLU A 453 10.19 1.74 -17.82
C GLU A 453 9.87 0.67 -16.77
N TYR A 454 9.23 -0.44 -17.18
CA TYR A 454 8.85 -1.50 -16.25
C TYR A 454 10.04 -2.12 -15.52
N GLU A 455 11.12 -2.48 -16.24
CA GLU A 455 12.29 -3.15 -15.64
C GLU A 455 12.93 -2.24 -14.59
N ALA A 456 13.27 -1.00 -14.95
CA ALA A 456 13.84 -0.01 -14.04
C ALA A 456 12.93 0.30 -12.83
N THR A 457 11.61 0.37 -13.04
CA THR A 457 10.64 0.59 -11.97
C THR A 457 10.56 -0.62 -11.03
N SER A 458 10.54 -1.84 -11.58
CA SER A 458 10.48 -3.09 -10.81
C SER A 458 11.73 -3.25 -9.95
N ASP A 459 12.91 -3.00 -10.51
CA ASP A 459 14.18 -3.16 -9.80
C ASP A 459 14.29 -2.18 -8.61
N VAL A 460 13.86 -0.92 -8.78
CA VAL A 460 13.82 0.06 -7.69
C VAL A 460 12.77 -0.28 -6.63
N ILE A 461 11.62 -0.84 -7.01
CA ILE A 461 10.61 -1.31 -6.06
C ILE A 461 11.15 -2.48 -5.23
N ASP A 462 11.82 -3.44 -5.86
CA ASP A 462 12.44 -4.58 -5.17
C ASP A 462 13.52 -4.10 -4.19
N LEU A 463 14.35 -3.15 -4.61
CA LEU A 463 15.35 -2.49 -3.76
C LEU A 463 14.72 -1.79 -2.55
N PHE A 464 13.59 -1.11 -2.74
CA PHE A 464 12.85 -0.46 -1.65
C PHE A 464 12.34 -1.48 -0.64
N PHE A 465 11.78 -2.61 -1.09
CA PHE A 465 11.31 -3.67 -0.19
C PHE A 465 12.45 -4.36 0.56
N VAL A 466 13.59 -4.62 -0.07
CA VAL A 466 14.80 -5.14 0.59
C VAL A 466 15.28 -4.16 1.66
N SER A 467 15.34 -2.86 1.33
CA SER A 467 15.72 -1.81 2.27
C SER A 467 14.75 -1.73 3.46
N LEU A 468 13.45 -1.86 3.20
CA LEU A 468 12.44 -1.88 4.26
C LEU A 468 12.61 -3.09 5.17
N GLU A 469 12.88 -4.28 4.64
CA GLU A 469 13.15 -5.48 5.43
C GLU A 469 14.35 -5.28 6.36
N GLN A 470 15.44 -4.69 5.87
CA GLN A 470 16.62 -4.37 6.68
C GLN A 470 16.30 -3.37 7.81
N VAL A 471 15.51 -2.33 7.52
CA VAL A 471 15.05 -1.38 8.56
C VAL A 471 14.24 -2.11 9.64
N LEU A 472 13.29 -2.96 9.25
CA LEU A 472 12.46 -3.73 10.18
C LEU A 472 13.32 -4.66 11.04
N ASP A 473 14.29 -5.36 10.44
CA ASP A 473 15.20 -6.26 11.14
C ASP A 473 16.08 -5.50 12.16
N VAL A 474 16.55 -4.29 11.83
CA VAL A 474 17.28 -3.43 12.80
C VAL A 474 16.37 -3.04 13.95
N LEU A 475 15.13 -2.60 13.68
CA LEU A 475 14.19 -2.22 14.74
C LEU A 475 13.87 -3.40 15.67
N ILE A 476 13.74 -4.61 15.13
CA ILE A 476 13.53 -5.82 15.93
C ILE A 476 14.79 -6.16 16.75
N LYS A 477 15.97 -6.16 16.12
CA LYS A 477 17.26 -6.53 16.74
C LYS A 477 17.69 -5.55 17.84
N THR A 478 17.32 -4.28 17.71
CA THR A 478 17.64 -3.21 18.66
C THR A 478 16.52 -2.95 19.66
N ASP A 479 15.44 -3.74 19.65
CA ASP A 479 14.24 -3.51 20.46
C ASP A 479 13.70 -2.06 20.37
N GLY A 480 13.75 -1.50 19.16
CA GLY A 480 13.23 -0.17 18.83
C GLY A 480 14.08 1.00 19.30
N GLU A 481 15.38 0.83 19.51
CA GLU A 481 16.26 1.83 20.12
C GLU A 481 16.26 3.20 19.39
N LEU A 482 16.13 3.21 18.06
CA LEU A 482 15.97 4.47 17.30
C LEU A 482 14.72 5.23 17.75
N MET A 483 13.57 4.56 17.83
CA MET A 483 12.32 5.16 18.29
C MET A 483 12.41 5.62 19.73
N ARG A 484 13.02 4.81 20.62
CA ARG A 484 13.23 5.20 22.03
C ARG A 484 14.06 6.47 22.14
N THR A 485 15.12 6.57 21.34
CA THR A 485 16.01 7.74 21.38
C THR A 485 15.33 9.00 20.86
N ILE A 486 14.52 8.90 19.80
CA ILE A 486 13.70 10.02 19.31
C ILE A 486 12.72 10.48 20.39
N ILE A 487 12.07 9.55 21.09
CA ILE A 487 11.16 9.86 22.19
C ILE A 487 11.90 10.58 23.32
N ILE A 488 13.07 10.09 23.72
CA ILE A 488 13.89 10.76 24.76
C ILE A 488 14.17 12.21 24.37
N ASP A 489 14.61 12.47 23.14
CA ASP A 489 14.90 13.84 22.67
C ASP A 489 13.67 14.75 22.65
N GLN A 490 12.50 14.22 22.27
CA GLN A 490 11.25 14.97 22.25
C GLN A 490 10.67 15.27 23.65
N GLN A 491 11.12 14.57 24.70
CA GLN A 491 10.59 14.69 26.06
C GLN A 491 11.43 15.56 27.01
N PHE A 492 12.42 16.29 26.51
CA PHE A 492 13.09 17.33 27.29
C PHE A 492 12.13 18.51 27.54
N TYR A 493 12.09 19.00 28.79
CA TYR A 493 11.29 20.16 29.17
C TYR A 493 12.08 21.18 29.99
N SER A 494 11.69 22.44 29.84
CA SER A 494 12.14 23.56 30.67
C SER A 494 10.93 24.41 31.07
N GLU A 495 10.65 24.48 32.36
CA GLU A 495 9.52 25.23 32.93
C GLU A 495 10.01 26.25 33.96
N TRP A 496 9.21 27.27 34.26
CA TRP A 496 9.55 28.25 35.30
C TRP A 496 8.35 28.50 36.21
N GLU A 497 8.61 28.60 37.52
CA GLU A 497 7.60 28.89 38.53
C GLU A 497 8.03 30.06 39.40
N TRP A 498 7.11 30.96 39.75
CA TRP A 498 7.40 32.06 40.67
C TRP A 498 7.45 31.55 42.12
N ASP A 499 8.63 31.60 42.74
CA ASP A 499 8.81 31.32 44.16
C ASP A 499 8.55 32.59 44.98
N SER A 500 7.40 32.63 45.65
CA SER A 500 7.00 33.77 46.48
C SER A 500 7.88 33.99 47.71
N ASP A 501 8.54 32.95 48.21
CA ASP A 501 9.41 33.01 49.39
C ASP A 501 10.80 33.54 49.05
N LYS A 502 11.29 33.26 47.82
CA LYS A 502 12.55 33.81 47.28
C LYS A 502 12.35 35.14 46.54
N GLY A 503 11.13 35.43 46.09
CA GLY A 503 10.82 36.62 45.29
C GLY A 503 11.45 36.58 43.90
N ASP A 504 11.62 35.37 43.34
CA ASP A 504 12.28 35.12 42.06
C ASP A 504 11.67 33.88 41.37
N TYR A 505 11.98 33.69 40.08
CA TYR A 505 11.59 32.48 39.34
C TYR A 505 12.55 31.32 39.64
N ILE A 506 12.01 30.10 39.76
CA ILE A 506 12.75 28.85 39.75
C ILE A 506 12.52 28.20 38.40
N ASP A 507 13.62 27.93 37.69
CA ASP A 507 13.59 27.15 36.47
C ASP A 507 13.70 25.65 36.81
N TYR A 508 12.86 24.84 36.18
CA TYR A 508 12.89 23.38 36.26
C TYR A 508 13.30 22.83 34.89
N TYR A 509 14.28 21.94 34.90
CA TYR A 509 14.76 21.26 33.71
C TYR A 509 14.65 19.76 33.93
N GLY A 510 14.15 19.04 32.94
CA GLY A 510 14.03 17.60 33.05
C GLY A 510 13.77 16.90 31.75
N ASN A 511 13.58 15.59 31.85
CA ASN A 511 13.16 14.74 30.77
C ASN A 511 12.06 13.79 31.25
N TYR A 512 10.86 13.92 30.69
CA TYR A 512 9.71 13.13 31.11
C TYR A 512 9.87 11.63 30.79
N ALA A 513 10.51 11.29 29.66
CA ALA A 513 10.71 9.88 29.26
C ALA A 513 11.70 9.14 30.15
N LEU A 514 12.73 9.83 30.64
CA LEU A 514 13.75 9.25 31.51
C LEU A 514 13.43 9.39 33.01
N ASN A 515 12.41 10.19 33.35
CA ASN A 515 12.08 10.57 34.72
C ASN A 515 13.30 11.10 35.48
N VAL A 516 13.99 12.07 34.86
CA VAL A 516 15.16 12.74 35.44
C VAL A 516 14.95 14.25 35.46
N GLU A 517 15.38 14.87 36.54
CA GLU A 517 15.50 16.33 36.68
C GLU A 517 16.98 16.70 36.63
N TYR A 518 17.29 17.85 36.04
CA TYR A 518 18.64 18.38 35.92
C TYR A 518 18.81 19.59 36.84
N ASP A 519 19.98 19.74 37.44
CA ASP A 519 20.23 20.75 38.48
C ASP A 519 20.26 22.18 37.91
N ASN A 520 20.57 22.34 36.62
CA ASN A 520 20.68 23.63 35.94
C ASN A 520 20.56 23.51 34.41
N GLY A 521 20.45 24.67 33.74
CA GLY A 521 20.32 24.75 32.28
C GLY A 521 21.54 24.21 31.52
N THR A 522 22.75 24.32 32.10
CA THR A 522 23.97 23.76 31.51
C THR A 522 23.95 22.24 31.44
N GLU A 523 23.56 21.59 32.54
CA GLU A 523 23.40 20.13 32.60
C GLU A 523 22.29 19.63 31.66
N TYR A 524 21.16 20.35 31.62
CA TYR A 524 20.05 20.07 30.71
C TYR A 524 20.48 20.10 29.23
N ASP A 525 21.13 21.19 28.79
CA ASP A 525 21.58 21.32 27.40
C ASP A 525 22.65 20.28 27.04
N HIS A 526 23.52 19.94 27.99
CA HIS A 526 24.51 18.88 27.81
C HIS A 526 23.84 17.51 27.61
N ALA A 527 22.88 17.16 28.48
CA ALA A 527 22.12 15.91 28.36
C ALA A 527 21.33 15.83 27.04
N ARG A 528 20.69 16.93 26.63
CA ARG A 528 19.99 17.03 25.34
C ARG A 528 20.93 16.86 24.14
N THR A 529 22.13 17.45 24.20
CA THR A 529 23.14 17.27 23.15
C THR A 529 23.56 15.80 23.02
N LEU A 530 23.78 15.12 24.15
CA LEU A 530 24.11 13.69 24.15
C LEU A 530 22.96 12.80 23.63
N ALA A 531 21.71 13.16 23.92
CA ALA A 531 20.53 12.48 23.38
C ALA A 531 20.44 12.61 21.85
N ASN A 532 20.67 13.82 21.31
CA ASN A 532 20.74 14.05 19.86
C ASN A 532 21.83 13.21 19.19
N MET A 533 23.01 13.09 19.82
CA MET A 533 24.07 12.23 19.30
C MET A 533 23.67 10.75 19.30
N ASN A 534 22.87 10.28 20.27
CA ASN A 534 22.34 8.92 20.22
C ASN A 534 21.39 8.73 19.03
N ILE A 535 20.60 9.74 18.62
CA ILE A 535 19.75 9.63 17.42
C ILE A 535 20.65 9.41 16.19
N VAL A 536 21.68 10.24 16.04
CA VAL A 536 22.65 10.10 14.93
C VAL A 536 23.27 8.71 14.93
N LYS A 537 23.65 8.17 16.10
CA LYS A 537 24.15 6.80 16.22
C LYS A 537 23.16 5.76 15.70
N GLN A 538 21.90 5.84 16.11
CA GLN A 538 20.89 4.86 15.70
C GLN A 538 20.53 5.00 14.22
N LEU A 539 20.49 6.23 13.68
CA LEU A 539 20.31 6.46 12.24
C LEU A 539 21.46 5.86 11.43
N LEU A 540 22.71 6.01 11.89
CA LEU A 540 23.85 5.37 11.23
C LEU A 540 23.76 3.85 11.26
N ILE A 541 23.27 3.24 12.34
CA ILE A 541 23.07 1.77 12.40
C ILE A 541 22.00 1.32 11.39
N VAL A 542 20.92 2.08 11.25
CA VAL A 542 19.88 1.78 10.25
C VAL A 542 20.43 1.95 8.84
N LEU A 543 21.12 3.06 8.56
CA LEU A 543 21.72 3.32 7.26
C LEU A 543 22.77 2.27 6.89
N ASP A 544 23.61 1.86 7.84
CA ASP A 544 24.61 0.80 7.66
C ASP A 544 23.95 -0.49 7.21
N ALA A 545 22.91 -0.94 7.93
CA ALA A 545 22.17 -2.14 7.56
C ALA A 545 21.50 -2.03 6.19
N VAL A 546 20.99 -0.85 5.82
CA VAL A 546 20.35 -0.63 4.51
C VAL A 546 21.36 -0.72 3.37
N ILE A 547 22.51 -0.07 3.53
CA ILE A 547 23.49 0.03 2.43
C ILE A 547 24.47 -1.15 2.39
N GLU A 548 24.61 -1.94 3.47
CA GLU A 548 25.61 -3.01 3.59
C GLU A 548 25.49 -4.04 2.47
N ASP A 549 24.26 -4.44 2.13
CA ASP A 549 24.01 -5.49 1.13
C ASP A 549 23.87 -4.94 -0.30
N LEU A 550 23.79 -3.62 -0.47
CA LEU A 550 23.63 -3.02 -1.80
C LEU A 550 24.90 -3.17 -2.63
N THR A 551 24.71 -3.47 -3.90
CA THR A 551 25.77 -3.74 -4.87
C THR A 551 25.91 -2.59 -5.86
N ALA A 552 26.98 -2.65 -6.67
CA ALA A 552 27.12 -1.73 -7.79
C ALA A 552 26.03 -1.94 -8.86
N GLU A 553 25.42 -3.13 -8.93
CA GLU A 553 24.29 -3.42 -9.81
C GLU A 553 23.05 -2.65 -9.34
N ASP A 554 22.71 -2.75 -8.05
CA ASP A 554 21.59 -1.99 -7.47
C ASP A 554 21.73 -0.46 -7.65
N ALA A 555 22.95 0.06 -7.54
CA ALA A 555 23.24 1.47 -7.81
C ALA A 555 23.05 1.84 -9.30
N ASN A 556 23.33 0.90 -10.21
CA ASN A 556 23.04 1.10 -11.62
C ASN A 556 21.54 1.01 -11.89
N ASP A 557 20.79 0.17 -11.18
CA ASP A 557 19.34 0.06 -11.35
C ASP A 557 18.64 1.36 -10.93
N VAL A 558 19.08 1.97 -9.82
CA VAL A 558 18.65 3.33 -9.44
C VAL A 558 19.05 4.36 -10.51
N SER A 559 20.22 4.23 -11.12
CA SER A 559 20.63 5.10 -12.22
C SER A 559 19.69 4.95 -13.41
N SER A 560 19.41 3.72 -13.85
CA SER A 560 18.51 3.39 -14.95
C SER A 560 17.10 3.95 -14.70
N PHE A 561 16.59 3.80 -13.47
CA PHE A 561 15.30 4.39 -13.09
C PHE A 561 15.33 5.91 -13.21
N LEU A 562 16.33 6.60 -12.64
CA LEU A 562 16.43 8.06 -12.73
C LEU A 562 16.54 8.55 -14.18
N LEU A 563 17.24 7.80 -15.03
CA LEU A 563 17.36 8.09 -16.46
C LEU A 563 16.03 7.89 -17.20
N SER A 564 15.25 6.86 -16.86
CA SER A 564 13.91 6.65 -17.45
C SER A 564 12.91 7.77 -17.15
N LEU A 565 13.19 8.62 -16.16
CA LEU A 565 12.31 9.76 -15.86
C LEU A 565 12.46 10.92 -16.86
N GLU A 566 13.48 10.88 -17.75
CA GLU A 566 13.77 11.92 -18.75
C GLU A 566 13.76 13.36 -18.16
N ILE A 567 14.23 13.50 -16.91
CA ILE A 567 14.23 14.77 -16.18
C ILE A 567 14.93 15.90 -16.96
N PRO A 568 16.07 15.67 -17.65
CA PRO A 568 16.72 16.73 -18.40
C PRO A 568 15.82 17.32 -19.49
N ASP A 569 15.19 16.47 -20.31
CA ASP A 569 14.29 16.92 -21.38
C ASP A 569 13.10 17.70 -20.82
N LEU A 570 12.59 17.26 -19.67
CA LEU A 570 11.51 17.92 -18.96
C LEU A 570 11.89 19.29 -18.40
N LEU A 571 13.11 19.45 -17.88
CA LEU A 571 13.62 20.75 -17.40
C LEU A 571 13.88 21.72 -18.55
N LEU A 572 14.13 21.22 -19.76
CA LEU A 572 14.42 22.01 -20.96
C LEU A 572 13.16 22.35 -21.77
N ALA A 573 12.02 21.68 -21.52
CA ALA A 573 10.79 21.82 -22.29
C ALA A 573 10.24 23.26 -22.41
N ASP A 574 10.45 24.09 -21.39
CA ASP A 574 9.98 25.48 -21.34
C ASP A 574 11.01 26.53 -21.79
N VAL A 575 12.23 26.11 -22.16
CA VAL A 575 13.30 27.00 -22.58
C VAL A 575 13.23 27.21 -24.10
N GLU A 576 13.27 28.46 -24.55
CA GLU A 576 13.29 28.72 -26.00
C GLU A 576 14.54 28.07 -26.61
N GLU A 577 14.40 27.34 -27.72
CA GLU A 577 15.52 26.67 -28.41
C GLU A 577 16.68 27.64 -28.74
N SER A 578 16.39 28.94 -28.92
CA SER A 578 17.41 29.98 -29.13
C SER A 578 18.19 30.40 -27.89
N GLU A 579 17.70 30.05 -26.70
CA GLU A 579 18.37 30.24 -25.40
C GLU A 579 19.17 29.00 -25.01
N LEU A 580 18.93 27.85 -25.65
CA LEU A 580 19.69 26.63 -25.44
C LEU A 580 21.04 26.68 -26.18
N PRO A 581 22.09 26.10 -25.59
CA PRO A 581 23.39 25.96 -26.25
C PRO A 581 23.32 24.94 -27.40
N GLU A 582 24.16 25.13 -28.44
CA GLU A 582 24.15 24.26 -29.63
C GLU A 582 24.52 22.78 -29.34
N ASN A 583 25.14 22.50 -28.18
CA ASN A 583 25.59 21.19 -27.71
C ASN A 583 24.72 20.62 -26.57
N ILE A 584 23.47 21.08 -26.42
CA ILE A 584 22.60 20.65 -25.30
C ILE A 584 22.40 19.14 -25.22
N ASP A 585 22.29 18.45 -26.36
CA ASP A 585 22.16 16.99 -26.38
C ASP A 585 23.41 16.31 -25.80
N ASP A 586 24.61 16.78 -26.17
CA ASP A 586 25.88 16.26 -25.66
C ASP A 586 26.03 16.50 -24.14
N ILE A 587 25.54 17.66 -23.64
CA ILE A 587 25.48 17.99 -22.21
C ILE A 587 24.64 16.97 -21.44
N VAL A 588 23.43 16.68 -21.92
CA VAL A 588 22.51 15.73 -21.28
C VAL A 588 23.16 14.35 -21.26
N ASP A 589 23.66 13.90 -22.40
CA ASP A 589 24.37 12.62 -22.58
C ASP A 589 25.53 12.44 -21.59
N ASP A 590 26.29 13.50 -21.34
CA ASP A 590 27.42 13.48 -20.39
C ASP A 590 26.94 13.48 -18.93
N ALA A 591 25.85 14.18 -18.62
CA ALA A 591 25.21 14.13 -17.30
C ALA A 591 24.74 12.71 -16.95
N GLU A 592 24.13 12.02 -17.91
CA GLU A 592 23.63 10.65 -17.73
C GLU A 592 24.77 9.66 -17.51
N LYS A 593 25.82 9.72 -18.34
CA LYS A 593 27.03 8.88 -18.18
C LYS A 593 27.72 9.13 -16.85
N LEU A 594 27.71 10.39 -16.38
CA LEU A 594 28.27 10.75 -15.10
C LEU A 594 27.48 10.13 -13.94
N LEU A 595 26.15 10.19 -13.99
CA LEU A 595 25.27 9.60 -12.98
C LEU A 595 25.56 8.11 -12.77
N VAL A 596 25.60 7.34 -13.87
CA VAL A 596 25.89 5.89 -13.86
C VAL A 596 27.27 5.59 -13.27
N LYS A 597 28.25 6.48 -13.46
CA LYS A 597 29.61 6.29 -12.94
C LYS A 597 29.73 6.70 -11.46
N ILE A 598 29.05 7.76 -11.05
CA ILE A 598 29.19 8.34 -9.71
C ILE A 598 28.40 7.54 -8.66
N LEU A 599 27.19 7.08 -8.96
CA LEU A 599 26.34 6.43 -7.96
C LEU A 599 26.98 5.19 -7.32
N PRO A 600 27.59 4.24 -8.07
CA PRO A 600 28.31 3.12 -7.47
C PRO A 600 29.52 3.55 -6.63
N MET A 601 30.20 4.63 -7.02
CA MET A 601 31.33 5.18 -6.25
C MET A 601 30.86 5.81 -4.93
N LEU A 602 29.73 6.53 -4.95
CA LEU A 602 29.09 7.10 -3.77
C LEU A 602 28.58 6.02 -2.83
N LEU A 603 27.94 4.97 -3.36
CA LEU A 603 27.50 3.83 -2.57
C LEU A 603 28.69 3.21 -1.84
N LYS A 604 29.80 2.95 -2.57
CA LYS A 604 31.00 2.37 -1.95
C LYS A 604 31.61 3.27 -0.87
N LEU A 605 31.71 4.57 -1.14
CA LEU A 605 32.19 5.55 -0.16
C LEU A 605 31.28 5.61 1.08
N GLY A 606 29.97 5.53 0.87
CA GLY A 606 28.95 5.46 1.91
C GLY A 606 29.12 4.22 2.78
N GLN A 607 29.22 3.03 2.18
CA GLN A 607 29.46 1.75 2.86
C GLN A 607 30.75 1.79 3.71
N ASP A 608 31.86 2.24 3.13
CA ASP A 608 33.14 2.29 3.84
C ASP A 608 33.13 3.32 4.98
N GLY A 609 32.49 4.47 4.76
CA GLY A 609 32.36 5.54 5.75
C GLY A 609 31.41 5.19 6.90
N ILE A 610 30.17 4.84 6.57
CA ILE A 610 29.11 4.52 7.55
C ILE A 610 29.46 3.24 8.30
N GLY A 611 29.89 2.18 7.61
CA GLY A 611 30.31 0.93 8.24
C GLY A 611 31.47 1.15 9.21
N TYR A 612 32.47 1.96 8.84
CA TYR A 612 33.53 2.33 9.78
C TYR A 612 33.01 3.09 11.00
N MET A 613 32.08 4.04 10.81
CA MET A 613 31.51 4.83 11.90
C MET A 613 30.75 3.95 12.90
N VAL A 614 29.99 2.97 12.41
CA VAL A 614 29.27 1.99 13.23
C VAL A 614 30.23 1.03 13.92
N ASP A 615 31.11 0.36 13.16
CA ASP A 615 32.07 -0.64 13.68
C ASP A 615 32.99 -0.10 14.78
N LYS A 616 33.41 1.16 14.66
CA LYS A 616 34.31 1.82 15.61
C LYS A 616 33.59 2.63 16.66
N ASN A 617 32.25 2.63 16.68
CA ASN A 617 31.44 3.42 17.59
C ASN A 617 31.89 4.91 17.61
N VAL A 618 32.09 5.49 16.43
CA VAL A 618 32.66 6.85 16.30
C VAL A 618 31.79 7.88 17.02
N ILE A 619 30.47 7.71 17.00
CA ILE A 619 29.55 8.59 17.72
C ILE A 619 29.74 8.54 19.24
N ASP A 620 30.08 7.39 19.82
CA ASP A 620 30.43 7.32 21.25
C ASP A 620 31.75 8.07 21.52
N GLY A 621 32.68 8.08 20.55
CA GLY A 621 33.87 8.93 20.57
C GLY A 621 33.56 10.43 20.53
N VAL A 622 32.61 10.85 19.69
CA VAL A 622 32.12 12.25 19.64
C VAL A 622 31.50 12.63 20.98
N LYS A 623 30.66 11.77 21.56
CA LYS A 623 30.08 11.98 22.89
C LYS A 623 31.16 12.14 23.97
N ALA A 624 32.21 11.31 23.95
CA ALA A 624 33.33 11.46 24.87
C ALA A 624 34.07 12.81 24.70
N VAL A 625 34.15 13.35 23.47
CA VAL A 625 34.68 14.71 23.24
C VAL A 625 33.76 15.77 23.84
N ILE A 626 32.45 15.65 23.67
CA ILE A 626 31.46 16.55 24.28
C ILE A 626 31.60 16.54 25.81
N GLU A 627 31.73 15.36 26.41
CA GLU A 627 31.94 15.18 27.86
C GLU A 627 33.26 15.80 28.34
N ASP A 628 34.35 15.64 27.58
CA ASP A 628 35.66 16.24 27.88
C ASP A 628 35.59 17.78 27.84
N VAL A 629 34.91 18.35 26.84
CA VAL A 629 34.71 19.80 26.67
C VAL A 629 33.86 20.35 27.81
N ASN A 630 32.75 19.68 28.14
CA ASN A 630 31.91 20.03 29.28
C ASN A 630 32.71 20.02 30.59
N SER A 631 33.47 18.95 30.84
CA SER A 631 34.32 18.82 32.04
C SER A 631 35.38 19.91 32.14
N HIS A 632 35.96 20.32 31.01
CA HIS A 632 36.91 21.43 30.95
C HIS A 632 36.26 22.75 31.38
N TYR A 633 35.10 23.10 30.82
CA TYR A 633 34.41 24.34 31.14
C TYR A 633 33.82 24.35 32.55
N VAL A 634 33.32 23.21 33.06
CA VAL A 634 32.92 23.07 34.46
C VAL A 634 34.08 23.36 35.41
N THR A 635 35.28 22.89 35.08
CA THR A 635 36.49 23.14 35.89
C THR A 635 36.87 24.62 35.92
N LEU A 636 36.68 25.35 34.82
CA LEU A 636 37.05 26.76 34.71
C LEU A 636 36.00 27.71 35.30
N TYR A 637 34.72 27.43 35.07
CA TYR A 637 33.64 28.41 35.25
C TYR A 637 32.52 27.94 36.20
N GLY A 638 32.55 26.67 36.65
CA GLY A 638 31.56 26.07 37.56
C GLY A 638 30.53 25.17 36.86
N GLU A 639 29.71 24.46 37.64
CA GLU A 639 28.74 23.48 37.12
C GLU A 639 27.70 24.08 36.17
N ASP A 640 27.22 25.31 36.45
CA ASP A 640 26.31 26.05 35.57
C ASP A 640 27.06 27.14 34.76
N TYR A 641 28.12 26.75 34.07
CA TYR A 641 28.99 27.71 33.40
C TYR A 641 28.31 28.52 32.29
N ARG A 642 27.22 28.04 31.68
CA ARG A 642 26.50 28.80 30.63
C ARG A 642 25.74 29.99 31.19
N SER A 643 25.40 29.97 32.48
CA SER A 643 24.83 31.12 33.20
C SER A 643 25.90 32.08 33.73
N ASN A 644 27.19 31.71 33.63
CA ASN A 644 28.30 32.54 34.05
C ASN A 644 28.62 33.60 32.98
N ASN A 645 28.58 34.89 33.35
CA ASN A 645 28.90 35.98 32.42
C ASN A 645 30.35 35.91 31.90
N ASP A 646 31.29 35.41 32.71
CA ASP A 646 32.69 35.32 32.32
C ASP A 646 32.90 34.24 31.25
N TYR A 647 32.04 33.21 31.20
CA TYR A 647 32.07 32.22 30.13
C TYR A 647 31.86 32.90 28.76
N TRP A 648 30.80 33.70 28.59
CA TRP A 648 30.53 34.33 27.29
C TRP A 648 31.49 35.47 26.90
N ILE A 649 32.16 36.07 27.89
CA ILE A 649 33.11 37.17 27.65
C ILE A 649 34.51 36.63 27.34
N GLU A 650 34.93 35.56 28.02
CA GLU A 650 36.29 35.03 27.97
C GLU A 650 36.42 33.74 27.15
N ASN A 651 35.33 33.03 26.88
CA ASN A 651 35.34 31.85 26.01
C ASN A 651 35.18 32.26 24.55
N ASP A 652 36.20 31.98 23.76
CA ASP A 652 36.20 32.10 22.29
C ASP A 652 35.89 30.76 21.59
N GLY A 653 35.62 29.70 22.36
CA GLY A 653 35.39 28.35 21.83
C GLY A 653 36.66 27.66 21.31
N GLU A 654 37.86 28.24 21.51
CA GLU A 654 39.11 27.74 20.92
C GLU A 654 39.42 26.30 21.36
N TYR A 655 39.19 25.96 22.64
CA TYR A 655 39.44 24.61 23.13
C TYR A 655 38.49 23.58 22.49
N GLU A 656 37.21 23.89 22.41
CA GLU A 656 36.19 23.02 21.79
C GLU A 656 36.54 22.75 20.32
N MET A 657 36.78 23.81 19.53
CA MET A 657 37.17 23.72 18.12
C MET A 657 38.41 22.83 17.93
N VAL A 658 39.43 23.02 18.78
CA VAL A 658 40.69 22.28 18.71
C VAL A 658 40.49 20.79 18.98
N VAL A 659 39.79 20.43 20.07
CA VAL A 659 39.61 19.02 20.44
C VAL A 659 38.72 18.30 19.42
N GLN A 660 37.65 18.95 18.94
CA GLN A 660 36.81 18.43 17.86
C GLN A 660 37.63 18.21 16.58
N THR A 661 38.45 19.17 16.17
CA THR A 661 39.30 19.05 14.97
C THR A 661 40.28 17.89 15.07
N ILE A 662 40.94 17.71 16.22
CA ILE A 662 41.86 16.58 16.44
C ILE A 662 41.11 15.24 16.35
N PHE A 663 39.94 15.15 16.98
CA PHE A 663 39.12 13.95 16.98
C PHE A 663 38.63 13.59 15.57
N VAL A 664 38.03 14.54 14.86
CA VAL A 664 37.52 14.36 13.50
C VAL A 664 38.66 13.94 12.57
N SER A 665 39.81 14.60 12.69
CA SER A 665 41.00 14.27 11.89
C SER A 665 41.49 12.83 12.10
N ASP A 666 41.46 12.30 13.33
CA ASP A 666 41.87 10.91 13.59
C ASP A 666 40.94 9.89 12.95
N HIS A 667 39.64 10.19 12.85
CA HIS A 667 38.65 9.28 12.27
C HIS A 667 38.56 9.42 10.74
N VAL A 668 38.52 10.65 10.22
CA VAL A 668 38.54 10.92 8.78
C VAL A 668 39.75 10.27 8.12
N ALA A 669 40.94 10.34 8.75
CA ALA A 669 42.15 9.72 8.22
C ALA A 669 42.13 8.18 8.18
N LYS A 670 41.16 7.54 8.86
CA LYS A 670 40.98 6.08 8.87
C LYS A 670 39.92 5.63 7.85
N ILE A 671 38.96 6.50 7.56
CA ILE A 671 37.96 6.30 6.48
C ILE A 671 38.58 6.59 5.11
N LEU A 672 39.31 7.70 4.97
CA LEU A 672 40.01 8.06 3.74
C LEU A 672 41.29 7.24 3.57
N THR A 673 41.16 5.94 3.30
CA THR A 673 42.32 5.12 2.93
C THR A 673 42.83 5.52 1.54
N PRO A 674 44.00 5.01 1.10
CA PRO A 674 44.49 5.27 -0.25
C PRO A 674 43.48 4.92 -1.35
N ALA A 675 42.59 3.94 -1.13
CA ALA A 675 41.56 3.55 -2.09
C ALA A 675 40.43 4.59 -2.17
N GLU A 676 39.85 5.01 -1.04
CA GLU A 676 38.76 5.99 -1.01
C GLU A 676 39.27 7.37 -1.43
N LYS A 677 40.54 7.71 -1.11
CA LYS A 677 41.18 8.91 -1.66
C LYS A 677 41.21 8.86 -3.20
N ALA A 678 41.54 7.71 -3.79
CA ALA A 678 41.53 7.56 -5.24
C ALA A 678 40.11 7.64 -5.80
N ASN A 679 39.10 7.13 -5.09
CA ASN A 679 37.70 7.25 -5.50
C ASN A 679 37.23 8.71 -5.51
N VAL A 680 37.50 9.49 -4.45
CA VAL A 680 37.13 10.92 -4.42
C VAL A 680 37.81 11.70 -5.53
N LEU A 681 39.10 11.45 -5.78
CA LEU A 681 39.81 12.07 -6.91
C LEU A 681 39.23 11.66 -8.26
N ALA A 682 38.83 10.39 -8.41
CA ALA A 682 38.18 9.91 -9.62
C ALA A 682 36.79 10.53 -9.80
N MET A 683 36.03 10.80 -8.73
CA MET A 683 34.75 11.52 -8.80
C MET A 683 34.95 12.96 -9.27
N ILE A 684 35.93 13.67 -8.70
CA ILE A 684 36.29 15.03 -9.13
C ILE A 684 36.61 15.01 -10.63
N ALA A 685 37.54 14.15 -11.06
CA ALA A 685 37.90 14.03 -12.47
C ALA A 685 36.68 13.70 -13.35
N SER A 686 35.77 12.86 -12.87
CA SER A 686 34.55 12.48 -13.58
C SER A 686 33.63 13.66 -13.88
N VAL A 687 33.47 14.59 -12.93
CA VAL A 687 32.64 15.80 -13.11
C VAL A 687 33.26 16.73 -14.16
N PHE A 688 34.59 16.84 -14.20
CA PHE A 688 35.30 17.75 -15.11
C PHE A 688 35.68 17.13 -16.47
N ASP A 689 35.68 15.79 -16.59
CA ASP A 689 35.79 15.07 -17.87
C ASP A 689 34.57 15.34 -18.78
N ALA A 690 33.43 15.72 -18.20
CA ALA A 690 32.21 16.14 -18.90
C ALA A 690 32.24 17.66 -19.15
N GLU A 691 33.09 18.10 -20.09
CA GLU A 691 33.35 19.53 -20.41
C GLU A 691 32.05 20.31 -20.61
N ASP A 692 31.08 19.68 -21.29
CA ASP A 692 29.77 20.25 -21.60
C ASP A 692 28.84 20.36 -20.36
N LEU A 693 28.88 19.39 -19.44
CA LEU A 693 28.10 19.42 -18.19
C LEU A 693 28.51 20.58 -17.27
N VAL A 694 29.81 20.87 -17.23
CA VAL A 694 30.35 21.96 -16.42
C VAL A 694 29.78 23.30 -16.91
N ASP A 695 29.75 23.50 -18.22
CA ASP A 695 29.14 24.68 -18.85
C ASP A 695 27.63 24.79 -18.54
N PHE A 696 26.93 23.67 -18.48
CA PHE A 696 25.51 23.63 -18.09
C PHE A 696 25.26 24.00 -16.62
N ILE A 697 26.01 23.43 -15.67
CA ILE A 697 25.91 23.79 -14.25
C ILE A 697 26.18 25.29 -14.07
N PHE A 698 27.13 25.85 -14.81
CA PHE A 698 27.43 27.27 -14.78
C PHE A 698 26.30 28.12 -15.37
N MET A 699 25.67 27.69 -16.46
CA MET A 699 24.48 28.35 -17.02
C MET A 699 23.32 28.39 -16.01
N MET A 700 23.06 27.25 -15.34
CA MET A 700 22.02 27.08 -14.33
C MET A 700 22.28 27.85 -13.04
N SER A 701 23.53 28.23 -12.76
CA SER A 701 23.90 28.95 -11.53
C SER A 701 23.52 30.44 -11.52
N PHE A 702 22.90 30.96 -12.60
CA PHE A 702 22.28 32.30 -12.77
C PHE A 702 23.09 33.56 -12.36
N GLU A 703 24.32 33.44 -11.86
CA GLU A 703 25.05 34.57 -11.22
C GLU A 703 26.46 34.86 -11.76
N LEU A 704 26.94 34.17 -12.80
CA LEU A 704 28.31 34.35 -13.28
C LEU A 704 28.41 35.19 -14.57
N GLU A 705 29.06 36.35 -14.48
CA GLU A 705 29.30 37.26 -15.62
C GLU A 705 30.45 36.81 -16.55
N GLU A 706 31.33 35.90 -16.10
CA GLU A 706 32.45 35.35 -16.88
C GLU A 706 32.54 33.81 -16.74
N PRO A 707 32.88 33.08 -17.82
CA PRO A 707 33.06 31.63 -17.78
C PRO A 707 34.30 31.25 -16.94
N ILE A 708 34.14 30.27 -16.06
CA ILE A 708 35.21 29.69 -15.25
C ILE A 708 36.01 28.70 -16.12
N ASP A 709 37.34 28.72 -16.03
CA ASP A 709 38.19 27.72 -16.67
C ASP A 709 38.06 26.38 -15.92
N ALA A 710 37.33 25.44 -16.51
CA ALA A 710 37.04 24.13 -15.93
C ALA A 710 38.31 23.36 -15.51
N ALA A 711 39.40 23.46 -16.28
CA ALA A 711 40.65 22.77 -15.97
C ALA A 711 41.37 23.42 -14.76
N LEU A 712 41.31 24.75 -14.63
CA LEU A 712 41.82 25.42 -13.43
C LEU A 712 40.98 25.08 -12.20
N PHE A 713 39.66 24.96 -12.35
CA PHE A 713 38.76 24.61 -11.25
C PHE A 713 38.93 23.15 -10.80
N GLU A 714 39.06 22.19 -11.73
CA GLU A 714 39.39 20.80 -11.43
C GLU A 714 40.69 20.72 -10.62
N GLN A 715 41.74 21.40 -11.09
CA GLN A 715 43.04 21.42 -10.41
C GLN A 715 42.95 22.03 -9.01
N ALA A 716 42.18 23.12 -8.85
CA ALA A 716 41.92 23.72 -7.55
C ALA A 716 41.20 22.75 -6.59
N ALA A 717 40.19 22.02 -7.07
CA ALA A 717 39.48 21.01 -6.28
C ALA A 717 40.40 19.84 -5.87
N VAL A 718 41.25 19.36 -6.78
CA VAL A 718 42.24 18.31 -6.51
C VAL A 718 43.27 18.78 -5.46
N ASP A 719 43.78 20.00 -5.60
CA ASP A 719 44.77 20.56 -4.67
C ASP A 719 44.17 20.82 -3.29
N ALA A 720 42.95 21.38 -3.22
CA ALA A 720 42.21 21.58 -1.99
C ALA A 720 41.95 20.25 -1.25
N PHE A 721 41.53 19.20 -1.96
CA PHE A 721 41.33 17.88 -1.37
C PHE A 721 42.64 17.27 -0.85
N ASN A 722 43.74 17.39 -1.61
CA ASN A 722 45.05 16.93 -1.17
C ASN A 722 45.57 17.69 0.05
N PHE A 723 45.35 19.01 0.11
CA PHE A 723 45.67 19.85 1.26
C PHE A 723 44.88 19.42 2.49
N PHE A 724 43.55 19.23 2.34
CA PHE A 724 42.70 18.70 3.41
C PHE A 724 43.24 17.39 3.98
N VAL A 725 43.53 16.40 3.11
CA VAL A 725 44.08 15.10 3.54
C VAL A 725 45.44 15.27 4.25
N SER A 726 46.27 16.21 3.82
CA SER A 726 47.54 16.53 4.49
C SER A 726 47.32 17.09 5.89
N GLU A 727 46.46 18.10 6.04
CA GLU A 727 46.19 18.75 7.32
C GLU A 727 45.54 17.78 8.31
N VAL A 728 44.57 16.98 7.87
CA VAL A 728 43.98 15.89 8.66
C VAL A 728 45.05 14.94 9.21
N ASN A 729 46.03 14.56 8.39
CA ASN A 729 47.13 13.69 8.82
C ASN A 729 48.05 14.33 9.86
N VAL A 730 48.16 15.65 9.87
CA VAL A 730 48.93 16.41 10.87
C VAL A 730 48.11 16.57 12.14
N PHE A 731 46.88 17.08 12.04
CA PHE A 731 46.03 17.40 13.19
C PHE A 731 45.76 16.20 14.08
N ARG A 732 45.53 15.00 13.51
CA ARG A 732 45.33 13.77 14.28
C ARG A 732 46.50 13.38 15.18
N THR A 733 47.70 13.91 14.94
CA THR A 733 48.89 13.60 15.76
C THR A 733 49.01 14.47 17.01
N TYR A 734 48.19 15.52 17.12
CA TYR A 734 48.25 16.45 18.23
C TYR A 734 47.67 15.82 19.51
N ASN A 735 48.32 16.09 20.64
CA ASN A 735 47.85 15.63 21.94
C ASN A 735 46.94 16.69 22.56
N LYS A 736 45.65 16.38 22.68
CA LYS A 736 44.65 17.27 23.31
C LYS A 736 45.02 17.72 24.74
N ALA A 737 45.74 16.90 25.50
CA ALA A 737 46.15 17.23 26.87
C ALA A 737 47.37 18.17 26.96
N SER A 738 48.08 18.40 25.85
CA SER A 738 49.31 19.19 25.83
C SER A 738 49.53 19.93 24.50
N ILE A 739 48.48 20.57 23.98
CA ILE A 739 48.55 21.30 22.70
C ILE A 739 49.33 22.63 22.84
N THR A 740 50.13 22.98 21.83
CA THR A 740 50.90 24.24 21.79
C THR A 740 50.10 25.36 21.10
N GLN A 741 50.46 26.63 21.37
CA GLN A 741 49.82 27.77 20.71
C GLN A 741 50.01 27.77 19.18
N GLU A 742 51.16 27.28 18.70
CA GLU A 742 51.42 27.15 17.26
C GLU A 742 50.47 26.13 16.60
N GLN A 743 50.19 25.01 17.30
CA GLN A 743 49.24 24.00 16.83
C GLN A 743 47.80 24.53 16.81
N LYS A 744 47.40 25.30 17.82
CA LYS A 744 46.10 25.99 17.86
C LYS A 744 45.92 26.95 16.70
N ASN A 745 46.88 27.85 16.49
CA ASN A 745 46.84 28.82 15.40
C ASN A 745 46.74 28.15 14.02
N ARG A 746 47.41 27.01 13.82
CA ARG A 746 47.32 26.24 12.57
C ARG A 746 45.92 25.66 12.34
N ILE A 747 45.27 25.13 13.37
CA ILE A 747 43.88 24.66 13.28
C ILE A 747 42.94 25.83 12.94
N SER A 748 43.06 26.96 13.64
CA SER A 748 42.19 28.12 13.40
C SER A 748 42.34 28.73 12.02
N ALA A 749 43.53 28.64 11.41
CA ALA A 749 43.80 29.15 10.05
C ALA A 749 43.39 28.17 8.93
N PHE A 750 43.01 26.93 9.26
CA PHE A 750 42.69 25.90 8.27
C PHE A 750 41.56 26.30 7.30
N PRO A 751 40.40 26.83 7.76
CA PRO A 751 39.31 27.20 6.86
C PRO A 751 39.72 28.26 5.82
N ASP A 752 40.40 29.31 6.26
CA ASP A 752 40.88 30.38 5.37
C ASP A 752 41.89 29.82 4.35
N SER A 753 42.82 28.98 4.81
CA SER A 753 43.82 28.34 3.93
C SER A 753 43.20 27.38 2.92
N PHE A 754 42.08 26.73 3.26
CA PHE A 754 41.35 25.87 2.34
C PHE A 754 40.62 26.68 1.27
N MET A 755 40.01 27.81 1.64
CA MET A 755 39.32 28.69 0.69
C MET A 755 40.27 29.39 -0.28
N GLU A 756 41.54 29.61 0.09
CA GLU A 756 42.55 30.20 -0.80
C GLU A 756 42.75 29.41 -2.11
N PHE A 757 42.51 28.09 -2.14
CA PHE A 757 42.59 27.31 -3.38
C PHE A 757 41.55 27.72 -4.43
N PHE A 758 40.41 28.25 -4.00
CA PHE A 758 39.33 28.65 -4.87
C PHE A 758 39.30 30.17 -5.14
N ALA A 759 40.12 30.96 -4.43
CA ALA A 759 40.07 32.42 -4.48
C ALA A 759 40.40 33.02 -5.87
N ASP A 760 41.19 32.32 -6.68
CA ASP A 760 41.60 32.77 -8.03
C ASP A 760 40.76 32.15 -9.16
N VAL A 761 39.84 31.23 -8.84
CA VAL A 761 38.98 30.50 -9.82
C VAL A 761 37.48 30.73 -9.61
N LEU A 762 37.05 31.20 -8.43
CA LEU A 762 35.69 31.68 -8.21
C LEU A 762 35.57 33.16 -8.60
N PRO A 763 34.53 33.55 -9.36
CA PRO A 763 34.18 34.95 -9.58
C PRO A 763 33.89 35.67 -8.26
N ALA A 764 34.27 36.95 -8.18
CA ALA A 764 34.24 37.75 -6.96
C ALA A 764 32.83 38.25 -6.55
#